data_AF-A0A066W0G1-F1
#
_entry.id   AF-A0A066W0G1-F1
#
_cell.length_a   1.000
_cell.length_b   1.000
_cell.length_c   1.000
_cell.angle_alpha   90.00
_cell.angle_beta   90.00
_cell.angle_gamma   90.00
#
_symmetry.space_group_name_H-M   'P 1'
#
loop_
_entity.id
_entity.type
_entity.pdbx_description
1 polymer ?
#
loop_
_entity_poly.entity_id
_entity_poly.type
_entity_poly.pdbx_seq_one_letter_code
_entity_poly.pdbx_strand_id
1 'polypeptide(L)'
;MMDRFYYLIALQLRGLVRNCVPPPIMRLAPRLGALSIIFSLLASGALSTKFFAQPRVPPVSRDDLDVWLVTREASAVKQPRDSDYASPIIGGLALEKGYLLSRGEVDRERNYASPIIGGITQEKGYIVRKRDDPVIYTDGNFPAPNKTFTITVSKGWYAPDGFGRIHYLINGQYPAETLVWDEDDWVQITVINNSSTPFAIHWHGIYQIGTPHMDGVPGVTQWNIPYGEQYVYRFQVKGQYGAFWAHSHTLGYYSDGLRMPIYVRPKSTRAKPWSLISNDIDTINQLEWAEGNYSVHFRTDQWHITADEMQLEVHTTGVPPACMDSLLINGRGRQYCHDNYTAVVQPVTNILLAQNSDVQTRFSSKGCLSLVAPKHGFDAITVLDEYFGGKCQNTTAPITVYNAGAALAAGRRYLSLQIIDAETNWYSSFSIDNHRMWLVAVDGLYVQPKIIEFAQLTIGARISVMIELDESKAYQDWPIRFTGLRALQPIEGFALLSYNSSVGDTVTPSIDDGFNYLHNRINSSVTYGGAISTSAIQWNQSADIPFEPSSAVPTYANVTLHAYISQGSLNVWQIAEQPMNTVQADERDPVLFQLTEEGKSLEDIDTSMMPLSPKIPDGSVVDIVIENPPYSIVGKSNAPHPFHLHHHHFWVIGQASGSFAYDTVEEAQNAGVKFNFENPPMRDSFDIGPNAWTTIRFVANAHGAAVMLHCHIDDHLMQGMATVILEGIDTVPRGTFSSKYTAQPSNFRLTENDPVQAVLEESWQTGSRSGIWPATVDPTNAWGDPRSAGHSLQSVASALSVSRAVALGLTTRAATSAAATATGRAANAAGAGSVVTGAESSVAATARGVLAALLSLLIASAAGPLLVLA
;
A
#
# COMPACT_ATOMS: atom_id res chain seq x y z
N MET A 1 14.30 -27.55 -28.07
CA MET A 1 14.16 -26.62 -29.22
C MET A 1 12.91 -26.89 -30.07
N MET A 2 12.02 -27.83 -29.70
CA MET A 2 10.79 -28.12 -30.46
C MET A 2 9.50 -27.57 -29.79
N ASP A 3 9.59 -27.16 -28.53
CA ASP A 3 8.44 -26.74 -27.70
C ASP A 3 7.98 -25.30 -27.98
N ARG A 4 8.82 -24.48 -28.66
CA ARG A 4 8.51 -23.08 -29.00
C ARG A 4 7.48 -22.91 -30.14
N PHE A 5 6.97 -23.99 -30.74
CA PHE A 5 6.03 -23.91 -31.88
C PHE A 5 4.54 -23.99 -31.52
N TYR A 6 4.18 -24.47 -30.33
CA TYR A 6 2.76 -24.69 -29.98
C TYR A 6 2.01 -23.40 -29.53
N TYR A 7 2.71 -22.42 -28.96
CA TYR A 7 2.07 -21.21 -28.41
C TYR A 7 1.52 -20.27 -29.50
N LEU A 8 2.24 -20.13 -30.62
CA LEU A 8 1.90 -19.20 -31.71
C LEU A 8 0.65 -19.62 -32.52
N ILE A 9 0.34 -20.92 -32.59
CA ILE A 9 -0.80 -21.44 -33.37
C ILE A 9 -2.13 -21.26 -32.61
N ALA A 10 -2.10 -21.26 -31.27
CA ALA A 10 -3.30 -21.10 -30.44
C ALA A 10 -3.96 -19.72 -30.58
N LEU A 11 -3.17 -18.66 -30.78
CA LEU A 11 -3.64 -17.28 -30.86
C LEU A 11 -4.29 -16.93 -32.22
N GLN A 12 -3.86 -17.53 -33.33
CA GLN A 12 -4.43 -17.22 -34.65
C GLN A 12 -5.76 -17.93 -34.96
N LEU A 13 -6.12 -19.00 -34.23
CA LEU A 13 -7.29 -19.82 -34.56
C LEU A 13 -8.62 -19.40 -33.90
N ARG A 14 -8.62 -18.42 -32.97
CA ARG A 14 -9.89 -17.90 -32.39
C ARG A 14 -10.71 -17.02 -33.35
N GLY A 15 -10.17 -16.65 -34.51
CA GLY A 15 -10.83 -15.72 -35.45
C GLY A 15 -11.81 -16.32 -36.47
N LEU A 16 -11.79 -17.63 -36.74
CA LEU A 16 -12.36 -18.18 -37.99
C LEU A 16 -13.18 -19.49 -37.86
N VAL A 17 -14.13 -19.56 -36.92
CA VAL A 17 -15.33 -20.42 -37.09
C VAL A 17 -16.61 -19.72 -36.61
N ARG A 18 -17.41 -19.23 -37.58
CA ARG A 18 -18.84 -18.94 -37.39
C ARG A 18 -19.63 -19.49 -38.59
N ASN A 19 -20.90 -19.82 -38.35
CA ASN A 19 -21.92 -20.34 -39.27
C ASN A 19 -22.03 -21.87 -39.43
N CYS A 20 -22.95 -22.46 -38.65
CA CYS A 20 -23.85 -23.53 -39.09
C CYS A 20 -25.13 -23.49 -38.23
N VAL A 21 -26.29 -23.82 -38.82
CA VAL A 21 -27.63 -23.70 -38.19
C VAL A 21 -28.25 -25.09 -37.99
N PRO A 22 -28.90 -25.40 -36.85
CA PRO A 22 -29.36 -26.76 -36.53
C PRO A 22 -30.82 -27.06 -36.93
N PRO A 23 -31.10 -28.31 -37.36
CA PRO A 23 -32.41 -28.98 -37.28
C PRO A 23 -32.40 -30.18 -36.27
N PRO A 24 -33.56 -30.76 -35.87
CA PRO A 24 -33.75 -31.04 -34.44
C PRO A 24 -34.34 -32.43 -34.03
N ILE A 25 -34.40 -32.65 -32.69
CA ILE A 25 -35.31 -33.55 -31.94
C ILE A 25 -35.23 -35.08 -32.16
N MET A 26 -34.89 -35.83 -31.09
CA MET A 26 -35.84 -36.77 -30.47
C MET A 26 -35.50 -37.16 -29.02
N ARG A 27 -36.49 -37.66 -28.27
CA ARG A 27 -36.40 -38.14 -26.88
C ARG A 27 -36.23 -39.67 -26.83
N LEU A 28 -35.68 -40.20 -25.73
CA LEU A 28 -36.28 -41.33 -24.99
C LEU A 28 -35.58 -41.60 -23.63
N ALA A 29 -36.34 -42.18 -22.69
CA ALA A 29 -35.86 -42.78 -21.43
C ALA A 29 -36.66 -44.07 -21.19
N PRO A 30 -36.06 -45.09 -20.53
CA PRO A 30 -36.45 -45.43 -19.15
C PRO A 30 -35.21 -45.65 -18.23
N ARG A 31 -35.23 -45.60 -16.88
CA ARG A 31 -36.20 -45.87 -15.78
C ARG A 31 -36.06 -47.30 -15.18
N LEU A 32 -35.93 -47.36 -13.83
CA LEU A 32 -35.85 -48.55 -12.95
C LEU A 32 -34.51 -49.33 -12.98
N GLY A 33 -34.06 -49.99 -11.90
CA GLY A 33 -34.66 -50.14 -10.56
C GLY A 33 -33.63 -50.59 -9.49
N ALA A 34 -34.06 -50.77 -8.25
CA ALA A 34 -33.19 -51.03 -7.09
C ALA A 34 -33.01 -52.52 -6.75
N LEU A 35 -31.94 -52.87 -6.05
CA LEU A 35 -32.00 -53.65 -4.80
C LEU A 35 -30.69 -53.58 -4.00
N SER A 36 -30.77 -53.74 -2.68
CA SER A 36 -29.64 -54.04 -1.79
C SER A 36 -29.66 -55.51 -1.38
N ILE A 37 -28.51 -56.12 -1.10
CA ILE A 37 -28.38 -57.32 -0.25
C ILE A 37 -26.94 -57.44 0.28
N ILE A 38 -26.80 -58.09 1.43
CA ILE A 38 -25.59 -58.22 2.26
C ILE A 38 -25.01 -59.64 2.08
N PHE A 39 -23.67 -59.82 2.08
CA PHE A 39 -22.97 -60.77 2.97
C PHE A 39 -21.44 -60.68 2.89
N SER A 40 -20.76 -61.13 3.95
CA SER A 40 -19.29 -61.17 4.11
C SER A 40 -18.75 -62.60 3.97
N LEU A 41 -17.45 -62.79 3.67
CA LEU A 41 -16.51 -63.58 4.50
C LEU A 41 -15.03 -63.62 3.98
N LEU A 42 -14.10 -63.34 4.91
CA LEU A 42 -12.80 -63.99 5.20
C LEU A 42 -11.93 -64.73 4.13
N ALA A 43 -10.72 -64.16 3.92
CA ALA A 43 -9.38 -64.74 4.26
C ALA A 43 -8.56 -65.67 3.32
N SER A 44 -7.22 -65.52 3.45
CA SER A 44 -6.08 -66.35 2.96
C SER A 44 -5.80 -66.42 1.44
N GLY A 45 -4.55 -66.56 0.94
CA GLY A 45 -3.22 -66.37 1.59
C GLY A 45 -2.05 -67.15 0.92
N ALA A 46 -0.98 -66.47 0.46
CA ALA A 46 0.31 -67.05 0.02
C ALA A 46 1.43 -65.96 0.01
N LEU A 47 2.55 -66.11 0.72
CA LEU A 47 3.88 -66.62 0.28
C LEU A 47 4.50 -65.88 -0.94
N SER A 48 5.62 -65.14 -0.81
CA SER A 48 7.04 -65.58 -0.64
C SER A 48 7.77 -65.72 -1.99
N THR A 49 9.01 -65.30 -2.25
CA THR A 49 10.06 -64.42 -1.63
C THR A 49 10.95 -63.90 -2.81
N LYS A 50 12.09 -63.17 -2.77
CA LYS A 50 13.15 -62.62 -1.85
C LYS A 50 13.85 -61.48 -2.69
N PHE A 51 14.93 -60.74 -2.40
CA PHE A 51 15.94 -60.43 -1.35
C PHE A 51 16.49 -59.01 -1.74
N PHE A 52 17.54 -58.31 -1.28
CA PHE A 52 18.63 -58.24 -0.27
C PHE A 52 19.04 -56.72 -0.28
N ALA A 53 19.77 -56.08 0.63
CA ALA A 53 20.08 -56.21 2.07
C ALA A 53 20.77 -54.89 2.53
N GLN A 54 20.87 -54.63 3.84
CA GLN A 54 21.65 -53.50 4.41
C GLN A 54 23.02 -53.93 4.95
N PRO A 55 24.01 -53.02 5.09
CA PRO A 55 25.14 -53.17 6.00
C PRO A 55 24.78 -52.77 7.46
N ARG A 56 25.61 -53.14 8.44
CA ARG A 56 25.37 -52.97 9.89
C ARG A 56 26.41 -52.09 10.60
N VAL A 57 26.05 -51.64 11.81
CA VAL A 57 26.89 -50.95 12.81
C VAL A 57 27.63 -51.95 13.74
N PRO A 58 28.85 -51.65 14.20
CA PRO A 58 29.49 -52.22 15.40
C PRO A 58 29.58 -51.21 16.60
N PRO A 59 29.81 -51.64 17.86
CA PRO A 59 29.30 -50.94 19.06
C PRO A 59 30.31 -50.61 20.19
N VAL A 60 29.79 -50.10 21.34
CA VAL A 60 30.45 -49.89 22.67
C VAL A 60 31.22 -48.53 22.78
N SER A 61 31.19 -47.74 23.87
CA SER A 61 30.90 -48.01 25.30
C SER A 61 29.83 -47.10 25.97
N ARG A 62 29.92 -46.92 27.29
CA ARG A 62 28.92 -46.39 28.24
C ARG A 62 29.53 -45.25 29.09
N ASP A 63 28.74 -44.77 30.05
CA ASP A 63 29.10 -43.83 31.15
C ASP A 63 29.23 -42.35 30.70
N ASP A 64 28.61 -41.34 31.34
CA ASP A 64 27.72 -41.30 32.53
C ASP A 64 26.43 -40.51 32.25
N LEU A 65 25.37 -40.78 33.02
CA LEU A 65 24.15 -39.95 33.06
C LEU A 65 23.44 -40.16 34.41
N ASP A 66 23.49 -39.14 35.28
CA ASP A 66 22.80 -39.15 36.57
C ASP A 66 21.85 -37.95 36.72
N VAL A 67 20.89 -38.05 37.65
CA VAL A 67 19.54 -37.46 37.50
C VAL A 67 19.14 -36.64 38.75
N TRP A 68 18.26 -35.64 38.59
CA TRP A 68 17.00 -35.43 39.37
C TRP A 68 16.50 -33.98 39.46
N LEU A 69 15.16 -33.87 39.57
CA LEU A 69 14.40 -32.65 39.87
C LEU A 69 14.41 -32.34 41.38
N VAL A 70 14.19 -31.07 41.76
CA VAL A 70 13.47 -30.67 42.99
C VAL A 70 12.56 -29.46 42.68
N THR A 71 11.58 -29.20 43.55
CA THR A 71 10.34 -28.43 43.34
C THR A 71 10.34 -26.99 43.87
N ARG A 72 9.21 -26.29 43.66
CA ARG A 72 8.78 -25.08 44.41
C ARG A 72 8.88 -25.30 45.94
N GLU A 73 9.18 -24.24 46.70
CA GLU A 73 8.19 -23.51 47.54
C GLU A 73 8.77 -22.20 48.12
N ALA A 74 8.09 -21.55 49.09
CA ALA A 74 8.29 -20.14 49.46
C ALA A 74 8.43 -19.87 50.98
N SER A 75 8.65 -18.59 51.32
CA SER A 75 8.38 -17.94 52.63
C SER A 75 9.40 -18.01 53.79
N ALA A 76 10.36 -17.06 53.76
CA ALA A 76 10.59 -16.03 54.78
C ALA A 76 11.19 -16.32 56.19
N VAL A 77 11.67 -15.21 56.80
CA VAL A 77 11.85 -14.89 58.25
C VAL A 77 13.27 -14.88 58.87
N LYS A 78 13.60 -13.73 59.51
CA LYS A 78 14.61 -13.40 60.57
C LYS A 78 16.08 -13.03 60.24
N GLN A 79 16.27 -11.70 60.25
CA GLN A 79 17.38 -10.88 60.79
C GLN A 79 17.73 -11.19 62.29
N PRO A 80 18.74 -10.58 62.98
CA PRO A 80 19.21 -9.17 62.85
C PRO A 80 20.72 -8.83 63.05
N ARG A 81 21.01 -7.50 62.97
CA ARG A 81 22.09 -6.68 63.59
C ARG A 81 23.26 -6.23 62.69
N ASP A 82 23.77 -5.00 62.77
CA ASP A 82 23.34 -3.75 63.46
C ASP A 82 23.98 -2.49 62.77
N SER A 83 23.57 -1.27 63.16
CA SER A 83 23.97 0.10 62.70
C SER A 83 23.43 0.55 61.32
N ASP A 84 22.59 1.58 61.14
CA ASP A 84 22.33 2.91 61.78
C ASP A 84 23.39 3.98 61.44
N TYR A 85 23.10 5.25 61.12
CA TYR A 85 21.86 6.03 60.88
C TYR A 85 22.25 7.35 60.12
N ALA A 86 21.40 8.26 59.58
CA ALA A 86 19.94 8.44 59.43
C ALA A 86 19.65 9.56 58.37
N SER A 87 18.38 9.84 58.06
CA SER A 87 17.90 11.06 57.34
C SER A 87 17.26 12.07 58.34
N PRO A 88 16.81 13.32 57.99
CA PRO A 88 15.56 13.51 57.21
C PRO A 88 15.36 14.83 56.42
N ILE A 89 14.18 14.87 55.78
CA ILE A 89 13.43 15.90 55.04
C ILE A 89 13.08 17.14 55.91
N ILE A 90 12.93 18.36 55.32
CA ILE A 90 11.76 19.28 55.41
C ILE A 90 12.05 20.74 54.91
N GLY A 91 11.26 21.18 53.91
CA GLY A 91 10.47 22.44 53.95
C GLY A 91 11.08 23.85 53.80
N GLY A 92 10.76 24.51 52.67
CA GLY A 92 10.10 25.83 52.70
C GLY A 92 10.91 27.10 52.35
N LEU A 93 10.20 28.06 51.73
CA LEU A 93 10.57 29.46 51.41
C LEU A 93 11.75 29.66 50.41
N ALA A 94 11.90 30.71 49.60
CA ALA A 94 11.04 31.71 48.91
C ALA A 94 11.82 33.05 48.83
N LEU A 95 11.82 33.70 47.65
CA LEU A 95 12.40 35.04 47.37
C LEU A 95 13.96 35.08 47.46
N GLU A 96 14.72 35.98 46.81
CA GLU A 96 14.37 37.07 45.86
C GLU A 96 15.50 37.40 44.85
N LYS A 97 15.19 38.30 43.90
CA LYS A 97 16.00 39.07 42.93
C LYS A 97 17.53 39.16 43.11
N GLY A 98 18.26 39.23 41.97
CA GLY A 98 19.63 39.79 41.91
C GLY A 98 20.18 40.00 40.50
N TYR A 99 20.01 41.19 39.92
CA TYR A 99 20.69 41.60 38.67
C TYR A 99 22.16 41.93 38.92
N LEU A 100 23.03 41.73 37.93
CA LEU A 100 24.16 42.65 37.66
C LEU A 100 24.54 42.63 36.17
N LEU A 101 24.81 43.82 35.62
CA LEU A 101 25.21 44.06 34.23
C LEU A 101 26.63 44.64 34.21
N SER A 102 27.41 44.32 33.18
CA SER A 102 28.62 45.07 32.81
C SER A 102 28.74 45.19 31.30
N ARG A 103 29.06 46.39 30.80
CA ARG A 103 29.26 46.73 29.38
C ARG A 103 30.74 46.72 29.00
N GLY A 104 31.01 46.64 27.70
CA GLY A 104 32.29 46.94 27.03
C GLY A 104 32.26 46.28 25.65
N GLU A 105 31.69 46.91 24.62
CA GLU A 105 32.26 47.96 23.72
C GLU A 105 33.07 47.37 22.55
N VAL A 106 33.24 48.19 21.50
CA VAL A 106 33.37 47.75 20.10
C VAL A 106 34.76 48.07 19.55
N ASP A 107 35.31 47.19 18.70
CA ASP A 107 36.22 47.64 17.63
C ASP A 107 36.15 46.76 16.36
N ARG A 108 36.84 47.16 15.28
CA ARG A 108 36.54 46.79 13.87
C ARG A 108 37.55 45.86 13.17
N GLU A 109 37.01 45.19 12.14
CA GLU A 109 37.63 44.83 10.84
C GLU A 109 39.04 44.19 10.78
N ARG A 110 39.11 42.95 10.25
CA ARG A 110 40.02 42.58 9.14
C ARG A 110 39.63 41.26 8.45
N ASN A 111 40.04 41.12 7.19
CA ASN A 111 39.80 39.96 6.32
C ASN A 111 40.93 38.91 6.38
N TYR A 112 40.61 37.74 5.79
CA TYR A 112 41.46 36.65 5.27
C TYR A 112 41.67 35.38 6.10
N ALA A 113 41.30 34.28 5.44
CA ALA A 113 41.86 32.91 5.50
C ALA A 113 42.01 32.23 6.87
N SER A 114 41.14 31.26 7.14
CA SER A 114 41.40 30.18 8.11
C SER A 114 41.84 28.89 7.39
N PRO A 115 43.00 28.31 7.71
CA PRO A 115 43.37 26.98 7.26
C PRO A 115 42.66 25.89 8.11
N ILE A 116 42.55 24.69 7.56
CA ILE A 116 41.98 23.52 8.26
C ILE A 116 42.91 23.06 9.39
N ILE A 117 42.39 22.98 10.61
CA ILE A 117 42.74 22.02 11.68
C ILE A 117 41.58 22.03 12.69
N GLY A 118 41.26 20.86 13.27
CA GLY A 118 39.98 20.63 13.94
C GLY A 118 39.74 21.43 15.23
N GLY A 119 38.52 21.94 15.39
CA GLY A 119 37.97 22.54 16.61
C GLY A 119 36.44 22.56 16.53
N ILE A 120 35.77 22.08 17.57
CA ILE A 120 34.30 21.90 17.58
C ILE A 120 33.61 23.27 17.71
N THR A 121 32.85 23.68 16.68
CA THR A 121 31.89 24.79 16.80
C THR A 121 30.64 24.31 17.53
N GLN A 122 30.45 24.81 18.75
CA GLN A 122 29.37 24.42 19.65
C GLN A 122 28.05 25.15 19.30
N GLU A 123 27.43 24.77 18.19
CA GLU A 123 26.03 25.11 17.95
C GLU A 123 25.10 24.29 18.87
N LYS A 124 23.81 24.66 18.95
CA LYS A 124 22.86 24.29 20.01
C LYS A 124 22.50 22.79 20.01
N GLY A 125 23.44 21.95 20.42
CA GLY A 125 23.32 20.50 20.36
C GLY A 125 22.28 19.93 21.31
N TYR A 126 21.20 19.41 20.73
CA TYR A 126 20.59 18.21 21.30
C TYR A 126 21.64 17.10 21.26
N ILE A 127 21.93 16.49 22.41
CA ILE A 127 22.73 15.27 22.43
C ILE A 127 21.82 14.13 21.93
N VAL A 128 21.74 13.99 20.61
CA VAL A 128 21.53 12.67 20.00
C VAL A 128 22.61 11.79 20.61
N ARG A 129 22.22 10.85 21.47
CA ARG A 129 23.17 9.83 21.91
C ARG A 129 23.65 9.14 20.64
N LYS A 130 24.97 9.10 20.41
CA LYS A 130 25.55 8.03 19.60
C LYS A 130 24.93 6.73 20.12
N ARG A 131 24.10 6.07 19.31
CA ARG A 131 23.97 4.62 19.40
C ARG A 131 25.37 4.09 19.13
N ASP A 132 25.80 3.09 19.88
CA ASP A 132 27.10 2.47 19.67
C ASP A 132 27.25 2.07 18.19
N ASP A 133 28.38 2.44 17.58
CA ASP A 133 28.48 2.68 16.13
C ASP A 133 27.87 1.54 15.31
N PRO A 134 26.87 1.81 14.43
CA PRO A 134 26.08 0.80 13.74
C PRO A 134 26.90 -0.30 13.07
N VAL A 135 26.86 -1.50 13.65
CA VAL A 135 27.34 -2.72 13.02
C VAL A 135 26.43 -3.01 11.83
N ILE A 136 26.90 -2.72 10.62
CA ILE A 136 26.33 -3.32 9.41
C ILE A 136 26.67 -4.81 9.46
N TYR A 137 25.63 -5.64 9.41
CA TYR A 137 25.77 -7.07 9.49
C TYR A 137 26.08 -7.68 8.11
N THR A 138 26.93 -8.70 8.11
CA THR A 138 27.48 -9.38 6.94
C THR A 138 27.73 -10.86 7.30
N ASP A 139 28.05 -11.70 6.32
CA ASP A 139 28.24 -13.15 6.48
C ASP A 139 29.01 -13.59 7.74
N GLY A 140 30.03 -12.82 8.13
CA GLY A 140 30.94 -13.16 9.23
C GLY A 140 30.53 -12.67 10.62
N ASN A 141 29.54 -11.79 10.77
CA ASN A 141 29.23 -11.14 12.07
C ASN A 141 27.76 -11.25 12.54
N PHE A 142 26.85 -11.82 11.74
CA PHE A 142 25.44 -11.99 12.12
C PHE A 142 25.28 -12.83 13.42
N PRO A 143 24.56 -12.32 14.45
CA PRO A 143 24.16 -13.11 15.61
C PRO A 143 23.32 -14.32 15.23
N ALA A 144 23.44 -15.43 15.97
CA ALA A 144 22.72 -16.67 15.69
C ALA A 144 21.19 -16.45 15.72
N PRO A 145 20.42 -16.95 14.73
CA PRO A 145 18.99 -16.70 14.66
C PRO A 145 18.22 -17.41 15.78
N ASN A 146 17.28 -16.69 16.38
CA ASN A 146 16.28 -17.22 17.29
C ASN A 146 15.22 -18.05 16.55
N LYS A 147 14.90 -17.66 15.30
CA LYS A 147 13.94 -18.34 14.42
C LYS A 147 14.55 -18.57 13.05
N THR A 148 14.36 -19.77 12.49
CA THR A 148 14.78 -20.11 11.13
C THR A 148 13.59 -20.68 10.36
N PHE A 149 13.35 -20.12 9.17
CA PHE A 149 12.29 -20.54 8.26
C PHE A 149 12.88 -20.91 6.89
N THR A 150 12.18 -21.79 6.18
CA THR A 150 12.38 -22.02 4.75
C THR A 150 11.04 -21.84 4.06
N ILE A 151 11.01 -20.96 3.04
CA ILE A 151 9.85 -20.82 2.16
C ILE A 151 10.26 -21.19 0.74
N THR A 152 9.47 -22.05 0.11
CA THR A 152 9.60 -22.40 -1.32
C THR A 152 8.45 -21.75 -2.07
N VAL A 153 8.77 -20.86 -2.99
CA VAL A 153 7.79 -20.22 -3.87
C VAL A 153 7.65 -21.04 -5.14
N SER A 154 6.43 -21.35 -5.54
CA SER A 154 6.13 -21.94 -6.86
C SER A 154 4.97 -21.22 -7.53
N LYS A 155 4.66 -21.55 -8.79
CA LYS A 155 3.39 -21.20 -9.44
C LYS A 155 2.49 -22.43 -9.50
N GLY A 156 1.18 -22.26 -9.25
CA GLY A 156 0.21 -23.35 -9.26
C GLY A 156 -1.22 -22.86 -9.48
N TRP A 157 -2.13 -23.78 -9.78
CA TRP A 157 -3.55 -23.45 -10.00
C TRP A 157 -4.29 -23.33 -8.67
N TYR A 158 -4.95 -22.20 -8.43
CA TYR A 158 -5.71 -21.92 -7.21
C TYR A 158 -6.98 -21.11 -7.52
N ALA A 159 -7.95 -21.12 -6.59
CA ALA A 159 -9.28 -20.53 -6.80
C ALA A 159 -9.89 -20.00 -5.49
N PRO A 160 -9.42 -18.86 -4.94
CA PRO A 160 -9.79 -18.39 -3.59
C PRO A 160 -11.23 -17.88 -3.49
N ASP A 161 -11.78 -17.42 -4.61
CA ASP A 161 -13.15 -16.94 -4.75
C ASP A 161 -14.05 -17.88 -5.56
N GLY A 162 -13.50 -19.00 -6.04
CA GLY A 162 -14.16 -19.95 -6.92
C GLY A 162 -13.85 -19.78 -8.41
N PHE A 163 -13.17 -18.71 -8.83
CA PHE A 163 -12.55 -18.63 -10.16
C PHE A 163 -11.12 -19.16 -10.11
N GLY A 164 -10.79 -20.09 -11.00
CA GLY A 164 -9.46 -20.69 -11.04
C GLY A 164 -8.49 -19.92 -11.95
N ARG A 165 -7.29 -19.61 -11.44
CA ARG A 165 -6.16 -19.14 -12.25
C ARG A 165 -4.81 -19.63 -11.70
N ILE A 166 -3.72 -19.24 -12.35
CA ILE A 166 -2.38 -19.41 -11.79
C ILE A 166 -2.13 -18.35 -10.71
N HIS A 167 -1.62 -18.80 -9.56
CA HIS A 167 -1.14 -18.00 -8.44
C HIS A 167 0.29 -18.39 -8.08
N TYR A 168 1.01 -17.48 -7.43
CA TYR A 168 2.17 -17.83 -6.62
C TYR A 168 1.69 -18.56 -5.36
N LEU A 169 2.34 -19.68 -5.05
CA LEU A 169 2.08 -20.48 -3.86
C LEU A 169 3.32 -20.50 -2.99
N ILE A 170 3.15 -20.26 -1.68
CA ILE A 170 4.24 -20.19 -0.71
C ILE A 170 4.15 -21.44 0.17
N ASN A 171 5.18 -22.29 0.12
CA ASN A 171 5.14 -23.66 0.65
C ASN A 171 3.96 -24.50 0.11
N GLY A 172 3.49 -24.19 -1.12
CA GLY A 172 2.42 -24.92 -1.81
C GLY A 172 0.99 -24.47 -1.49
N GLN A 173 0.81 -23.37 -0.77
CA GLN A 173 -0.52 -22.83 -0.41
C GLN A 173 -0.66 -21.33 -0.71
N TYR A 174 -1.91 -20.87 -0.79
CA TYR A 174 -2.31 -19.47 -0.81
C TYR A 174 -3.53 -19.28 0.13
N PRO A 175 -3.56 -18.24 0.99
CA PRO A 175 -2.42 -17.38 1.36
C PRO A 175 -1.30 -18.19 2.01
N ALA A 176 -0.15 -17.56 2.25
CA ALA A 176 0.87 -18.17 3.09
C ALA A 176 0.39 -18.28 4.55
N GLU A 177 0.90 -19.28 5.27
CA GLU A 177 0.84 -19.32 6.74
C GLU A 177 1.46 -18.06 7.35
N THR A 178 0.91 -17.61 8.48
CA THR A 178 1.45 -16.46 9.22
C THR A 178 2.82 -16.79 9.80
N LEU A 179 3.83 -15.99 9.45
CA LEU A 179 5.14 -16.07 10.09
C LEU A 179 5.05 -15.46 11.50
N VAL A 180 5.23 -16.29 12.53
CA VAL A 180 5.11 -15.85 13.93
C VAL A 180 6.47 -15.78 14.60
N TRP A 181 6.85 -14.58 15.02
CA TRP A 181 8.12 -14.27 15.69
C TRP A 181 7.84 -13.70 17.10
N ASP A 182 8.89 -13.50 17.89
CA ASP A 182 8.86 -12.81 19.17
C ASP A 182 9.70 -11.51 19.08
N GLU A 183 9.29 -10.46 19.80
CA GLU A 183 9.98 -9.16 19.81
C GLU A 183 11.48 -9.29 20.15
N ASP A 184 12.33 -8.57 19.42
CA ASP A 184 13.81 -8.68 19.39
C ASP A 184 14.41 -9.99 18.85
N ASP A 185 13.63 -10.92 18.29
CA ASP A 185 14.20 -12.10 17.61
C ASP A 185 15.14 -11.71 16.46
N TRP A 186 16.27 -12.42 16.37
CA TRP A 186 16.98 -12.60 15.09
C TRP A 186 16.27 -13.66 14.27
N VAL A 187 15.82 -13.28 13.07
CA VAL A 187 15.10 -14.16 12.15
C VAL A 187 16.00 -14.47 10.96
N GLN A 188 15.99 -15.72 10.50
CA GLN A 188 16.61 -16.13 9.23
C GLN A 188 15.57 -16.81 8.34
N ILE A 189 15.40 -16.35 7.11
CA ILE A 189 14.47 -16.93 6.12
C ILE A 189 15.24 -17.33 4.87
N THR A 190 15.29 -18.64 4.59
CA THR A 190 15.74 -19.16 3.30
C THR A 190 14.57 -19.13 2.32
N VAL A 191 14.65 -18.28 1.30
CA VAL A 191 13.66 -18.14 0.23
C VAL A 191 14.17 -18.87 -1.01
N ILE A 192 13.44 -19.88 -1.47
CA ILE A 192 13.78 -20.72 -2.63
C ILE A 192 12.83 -20.41 -3.78
N ASN A 193 13.36 -20.04 -4.95
CA ASN A 193 12.55 -19.76 -6.14
C ASN A 193 12.36 -21.02 -7.00
N ASN A 194 11.11 -21.47 -7.10
CA ASN A 194 10.65 -22.53 -8.00
C ASN A 194 9.42 -22.07 -8.83
N SER A 195 9.32 -20.77 -9.13
CA SER A 195 8.17 -20.10 -9.79
C SER A 195 8.43 -19.69 -11.24
N SER A 196 9.53 -20.17 -11.84
CA SER A 196 10.05 -19.87 -13.19
C SER A 196 10.24 -18.39 -13.56
N THR A 197 10.00 -17.47 -12.63
CA THR A 197 10.07 -16.02 -12.77
C THR A 197 10.94 -15.47 -11.63
N PRO A 198 11.87 -14.53 -11.89
CA PRO A 198 12.68 -13.92 -10.84
C PRO A 198 11.81 -13.08 -9.90
N PHE A 199 12.18 -12.99 -8.61
CA PHE A 199 11.53 -12.11 -7.63
C PHE A 199 12.40 -11.84 -6.40
N ALA A 200 12.10 -10.81 -5.63
CA ALA A 200 12.61 -10.55 -4.28
C ALA A 200 11.45 -10.40 -3.27
N ILE A 201 11.73 -10.52 -1.97
CA ILE A 201 10.72 -10.48 -0.89
C ILE A 201 11.05 -9.32 0.04
N HIS A 202 10.21 -8.30 0.03
CA HIS A 202 10.27 -7.19 0.99
C HIS A 202 9.52 -7.50 2.28
N TRP A 203 9.96 -6.88 3.38
CA TRP A 203 9.50 -7.12 4.75
C TRP A 203 8.83 -5.84 5.29
N HIS A 204 7.59 -5.62 4.87
CA HIS A 204 6.84 -4.37 5.07
C HIS A 204 6.80 -3.94 6.53
N GLY A 205 7.31 -2.74 6.80
CA GLY A 205 7.38 -2.12 8.13
C GLY A 205 8.53 -2.62 9.02
N ILE A 206 9.39 -3.54 8.56
CA ILE A 206 10.56 -4.01 9.33
C ILE A 206 11.74 -3.02 9.17
N TYR A 207 12.37 -2.64 10.28
CA TYR A 207 13.36 -1.54 10.29
C TYR A 207 14.73 -1.85 9.63
N GLN A 208 15.01 -3.11 9.30
CA GLN A 208 16.30 -3.57 8.75
C GLN A 208 17.54 -3.01 9.48
N ILE A 209 17.51 -2.96 10.82
CA ILE A 209 18.55 -2.33 11.65
C ILE A 209 19.90 -3.03 11.49
N GLY A 210 20.80 -2.41 10.71
CA GLY A 210 22.12 -2.92 10.34
C GLY A 210 22.09 -3.86 9.13
N THR A 211 20.96 -4.03 8.47
CA THR A 211 20.71 -5.05 7.42
C THR A 211 20.04 -4.51 6.15
N PRO A 212 20.45 -3.36 5.57
CA PRO A 212 19.72 -2.77 4.45
C PRO A 212 19.69 -3.67 3.21
N HIS A 213 20.75 -4.45 2.99
CA HIS A 213 20.83 -5.46 1.94
C HIS A 213 19.88 -6.66 2.10
N MET A 214 19.07 -6.70 3.17
CA MET A 214 18.05 -7.72 3.44
C MET A 214 16.63 -7.18 3.27
N ASP A 215 16.48 -5.97 2.75
CA ASP A 215 15.18 -5.32 2.60
C ASP A 215 14.32 -5.86 1.45
N GLY A 216 14.91 -6.57 0.49
CA GLY A 216 14.13 -7.27 -0.54
C GLY A 216 13.74 -6.44 -1.76
N VAL A 217 14.35 -5.28 -1.99
CA VAL A 217 14.04 -4.42 -3.13
C VAL A 217 15.06 -4.64 -4.27
N PRO A 218 14.62 -5.15 -5.43
CA PRO A 218 15.48 -5.35 -6.59
C PRO A 218 15.98 -4.01 -7.15
N GLY A 219 17.21 -3.97 -7.67
CA GLY A 219 17.84 -2.73 -8.17
C GLY A 219 18.23 -1.70 -7.11
N VAL A 220 17.70 -1.80 -5.89
CA VAL A 220 17.99 -0.89 -4.77
C VAL A 220 18.88 -1.56 -3.74
N THR A 221 18.38 -2.58 -3.04
CA THR A 221 19.04 -3.20 -1.89
C THR A 221 19.61 -4.60 -2.17
N GLN A 222 19.11 -5.30 -3.19
CA GLN A 222 19.62 -6.61 -3.59
C GLN A 222 19.29 -6.95 -5.05
N TRP A 223 19.79 -8.10 -5.53
CA TRP A 223 19.34 -8.71 -6.77
C TRP A 223 18.00 -9.43 -6.59
N ASN A 224 17.25 -9.53 -7.69
CA ASN A 224 16.16 -10.50 -7.85
C ASN A 224 16.69 -11.95 -7.71
N ILE A 225 15.95 -12.83 -7.04
CA ILE A 225 16.29 -14.26 -6.86
C ILE A 225 15.91 -15.01 -8.15
N PRO A 226 16.85 -15.60 -8.92
CA PRO A 226 16.52 -16.33 -10.14
C PRO A 226 15.84 -17.68 -9.88
N TYR A 227 15.18 -18.23 -10.90
CA TYR A 227 14.61 -19.58 -10.83
C TYR A 227 15.68 -20.65 -10.55
N GLY A 228 15.39 -21.52 -9.58
CA GLY A 228 16.28 -22.58 -9.11
C GLY A 228 17.28 -22.15 -8.05
N GLU A 229 17.39 -20.85 -7.77
CA GLU A 229 18.28 -20.28 -6.76
C GLU A 229 17.56 -20.03 -5.42
N GLN A 230 18.33 -19.64 -4.41
CA GLN A 230 17.82 -19.25 -3.10
C GLN A 230 18.56 -18.04 -2.52
N TYR A 231 17.86 -17.25 -1.72
CA TYR A 231 18.42 -16.16 -0.93
C TYR A 231 18.16 -16.40 0.56
N VAL A 232 19.05 -15.91 1.43
CA VAL A 232 18.93 -16.09 2.89
C VAL A 232 18.85 -14.71 3.53
N TYR A 233 17.62 -14.27 3.78
CA TYR A 233 17.31 -13.05 4.52
C TYR A 233 17.66 -13.26 6.00
N ARG A 234 18.28 -12.28 6.64
CA ARG A 234 18.62 -12.34 8.07
C ARG A 234 18.67 -10.96 8.70
N PHE A 235 17.78 -10.70 9.65
CA PHE A 235 17.60 -9.40 10.31
C PHE A 235 17.06 -9.58 11.74
N GLN A 236 16.97 -8.49 12.49
CA GLN A 236 16.38 -8.48 13.84
C GLN A 236 15.09 -7.66 13.85
N VAL A 237 14.00 -8.20 14.40
CA VAL A 237 12.76 -7.43 14.66
C VAL A 237 12.88 -6.62 15.96
N LYS A 238 13.86 -5.71 15.95
CA LYS A 238 14.41 -5.05 17.13
C LYS A 238 13.44 -4.00 17.70
N GLY A 239 12.90 -4.28 18.88
CA GLY A 239 11.87 -3.48 19.54
C GLY A 239 10.52 -3.43 18.83
N GLN A 240 10.32 -4.24 17.78
CA GLN A 240 9.09 -4.30 16.98
C GLN A 240 8.15 -5.42 17.47
N TYR A 241 6.84 -5.19 17.35
CA TYR A 241 5.78 -6.11 17.80
C TYR A 241 4.50 -5.86 16.99
N GLY A 242 3.47 -6.69 17.16
CA GLY A 242 2.20 -6.56 16.45
C GLY A 242 2.22 -7.09 15.02
N ALA A 243 1.40 -6.51 14.15
CA ALA A 243 1.10 -7.03 12.81
C ALA A 243 1.93 -6.36 11.70
N PHE A 244 2.57 -7.21 10.89
CA PHE A 244 3.37 -6.84 9.72
C PHE A 244 3.01 -7.77 8.55
N TRP A 245 3.68 -7.61 7.41
CA TRP A 245 3.56 -8.53 6.28
C TRP A 245 4.82 -8.49 5.42
N ALA A 246 4.90 -9.40 4.45
CA ALA A 246 5.96 -9.44 3.45
C ALA A 246 5.37 -9.74 2.07
N HIS A 247 5.95 -9.18 1.02
CA HIS A 247 5.40 -9.24 -0.33
C HIS A 247 6.49 -9.18 -1.42
N SER A 248 6.11 -9.47 -2.67
CA SER A 248 6.97 -9.17 -3.83
C SER A 248 7.30 -7.67 -3.86
N HIS A 249 8.56 -7.33 -4.07
CA HIS A 249 8.94 -6.00 -4.55
C HIS A 249 9.43 -6.04 -6.01
N THR A 250 9.02 -7.09 -6.74
CA THR A 250 9.33 -7.35 -8.15
C THR A 250 8.03 -7.37 -8.94
N LEU A 251 7.83 -6.36 -9.80
CA LEU A 251 6.59 -6.15 -10.58
C LEU A 251 5.32 -6.32 -9.70
N GLY A 252 4.16 -6.58 -10.30
CA GLY A 252 2.90 -6.75 -9.57
C GLY A 252 2.70 -8.13 -8.92
N TYR A 253 3.76 -8.91 -8.71
CA TYR A 253 3.64 -10.33 -8.37
C TYR A 253 3.01 -10.62 -6.99
N TYR A 254 2.86 -9.62 -6.11
CA TYR A 254 2.13 -9.81 -4.87
C TYR A 254 0.61 -9.83 -5.07
N SER A 255 0.07 -9.16 -6.10
CA SER A 255 -1.34 -9.31 -6.54
C SER A 255 -1.64 -10.73 -7.03
N ASP A 256 -0.63 -11.42 -7.57
CA ASP A 256 -0.67 -12.83 -7.97
C ASP A 256 -0.45 -13.82 -6.81
N GLY A 257 -0.39 -13.32 -5.58
CA GLY A 257 -0.40 -14.11 -4.35
C GLY A 257 0.95 -14.25 -3.65
N LEU A 258 2.02 -13.61 -4.14
CA LEU A 258 3.34 -13.59 -3.51
C LEU A 258 3.36 -12.66 -2.28
N ARG A 259 2.53 -12.94 -1.27
CA ARG A 259 2.31 -12.14 -0.06
C ARG A 259 2.08 -13.01 1.19
N MET A 260 2.60 -12.59 2.34
CA MET A 260 2.65 -13.34 3.60
C MET A 260 2.29 -12.46 4.80
N PRO A 261 1.31 -12.84 5.66
CA PRO A 261 1.09 -12.15 6.93
C PRO A 261 2.21 -12.49 7.94
N ILE A 262 2.56 -11.52 8.78
CA ILE A 262 3.56 -11.66 9.86
C ILE A 262 2.94 -11.17 11.17
N TYR A 263 3.22 -11.86 12.28
CA TYR A 263 2.91 -11.38 13.61
C TYR A 263 4.10 -11.53 14.56
N VAL A 264 4.53 -10.42 15.16
CA VAL A 264 5.63 -10.38 16.11
C VAL A 264 5.06 -10.23 17.51
N ARG A 265 5.15 -11.27 18.34
CA ARG A 265 4.56 -11.25 19.68
C ARG A 265 5.29 -10.23 20.57
N PRO A 266 4.58 -9.29 21.21
CA PRO A 266 5.17 -8.36 22.16
C PRO A 266 5.72 -9.12 23.37
N LYS A 267 6.81 -8.63 23.95
CA LYS A 267 7.37 -9.18 25.19
C LYS A 267 6.36 -9.08 26.34
N SER A 268 6.41 -10.03 27.27
CA SER A 268 5.65 -9.97 28.53
C SER A 268 6.02 -8.79 29.44
N THR A 269 7.12 -8.09 29.13
CA THR A 269 7.55 -6.84 29.78
C THR A 269 7.20 -5.58 28.99
N ARG A 270 6.63 -5.70 27.79
CA ARG A 270 6.17 -4.57 26.97
C ARG A 270 5.00 -3.89 27.68
N ALA A 271 5.00 -2.55 27.72
CA ALA A 271 3.86 -1.81 28.25
C ALA A 271 2.68 -1.91 27.27
N LYS A 272 1.46 -2.10 27.77
CA LYS A 272 0.25 -2.28 26.96
C LYS A 272 -0.88 -1.36 27.41
N PRO A 273 -1.77 -0.92 26.51
CA PRO A 273 -2.74 0.13 26.80
C PRO A 273 -4.00 -0.33 27.57
N TRP A 274 -4.05 -1.56 28.10
CA TRP A 274 -5.27 -2.15 28.70
C TRP A 274 -5.84 -1.33 29.87
N SER A 275 -4.99 -0.66 30.65
CA SER A 275 -5.41 0.23 31.75
C SER A 275 -6.11 1.51 31.29
N LEU A 276 -6.00 1.87 30.01
CA LEU A 276 -6.77 2.96 29.39
C LEU A 276 -8.16 2.50 28.92
N ILE A 277 -8.38 1.18 28.80
CA ILE A 277 -9.69 0.58 28.48
C ILE A 277 -10.47 0.30 29.77
N SER A 278 -9.82 -0.28 30.79
CA SER A 278 -10.47 -0.61 32.07
C SER A 278 -9.49 -0.67 33.22
N ASN A 279 -9.99 -0.38 34.43
CA ASN A 279 -9.30 -0.62 35.69
C ASN A 279 -9.69 -1.96 36.35
N ASP A 280 -10.63 -2.71 35.76
CA ASP A 280 -10.99 -4.06 36.22
C ASP A 280 -9.96 -5.09 35.78
N ILE A 281 -9.47 -5.88 36.74
CA ILE A 281 -8.42 -6.87 36.53
C ILE A 281 -8.90 -8.07 35.70
N ASP A 282 -10.18 -8.46 35.74
CA ASP A 282 -10.67 -9.51 34.83
C ASP A 282 -10.68 -9.00 33.38
N THR A 283 -11.17 -7.78 33.15
CA THR A 283 -11.15 -7.13 31.82
C THR A 283 -9.72 -7.02 31.28
N ILE A 284 -8.76 -6.60 32.09
CA ILE A 284 -7.33 -6.56 31.69
C ILE A 284 -6.82 -7.97 31.35
N ASN A 285 -7.12 -8.98 32.16
CA ASN A 285 -6.73 -10.38 31.89
C ASN A 285 -7.39 -10.95 30.62
N GLN A 286 -8.62 -10.54 30.32
CA GLN A 286 -9.36 -10.94 29.12
C GLN A 286 -8.78 -10.28 27.86
N LEU A 287 -8.38 -9.00 27.92
CA LEU A 287 -7.68 -8.29 26.84
C LEU A 287 -6.30 -8.90 26.57
N GLU A 288 -5.52 -9.16 27.62
CA GLU A 288 -4.20 -9.82 27.54
C GLU A 288 -4.32 -11.24 26.97
N TRP A 289 -5.33 -12.00 27.37
CA TRP A 289 -5.61 -13.32 26.79
C TRP A 289 -6.03 -13.20 25.32
N ALA A 290 -6.87 -12.23 24.97
CA ALA A 290 -7.34 -12.03 23.60
C ALA A 290 -6.20 -11.67 22.64
N GLU A 291 -5.25 -10.83 23.07
CA GLU A 291 -4.03 -10.56 22.29
C GLU A 291 -3.19 -11.84 22.14
N GLY A 292 -2.97 -12.60 23.22
CA GLY A 292 -2.26 -13.88 23.17
C GLY A 292 -2.95 -14.97 22.33
N ASN A 293 -4.22 -14.79 21.97
CA ASN A 293 -5.05 -15.70 21.17
C ASN A 293 -5.68 -14.97 19.98
N TYR A 294 -4.91 -14.07 19.37
CA TYR A 294 -5.31 -13.28 18.21
C TYR A 294 -5.72 -14.13 17.01
N SER A 295 -6.58 -13.57 16.16
CA SER A 295 -6.87 -14.09 14.82
C SER A 295 -6.38 -13.10 13.76
N VAL A 296 -5.69 -13.60 12.74
CA VAL A 296 -5.28 -12.79 11.58
C VAL A 296 -6.49 -12.55 10.68
N HIS A 297 -6.60 -11.32 10.19
CA HIS A 297 -7.58 -10.86 9.21
C HIS A 297 -6.80 -10.23 8.04
N PHE A 298 -6.18 -11.10 7.23
CA PHE A 298 -5.36 -10.73 6.07
C PHE A 298 -6.29 -10.42 4.89
N ARG A 299 -6.33 -9.17 4.46
CA ARG A 299 -7.26 -8.66 3.45
C ARG A 299 -6.53 -8.48 2.13
N THR A 300 -7.17 -8.92 1.04
CA THR A 300 -6.59 -8.82 -0.29
C THR A 300 -7.67 -8.62 -1.33
N ASP A 301 -7.39 -7.82 -2.34
CA ASP A 301 -8.09 -7.84 -3.61
C ASP A 301 -7.70 -9.08 -4.44
N GLN A 302 -8.57 -9.41 -5.39
CA GLN A 302 -8.41 -10.53 -6.31
C GLN A 302 -8.81 -10.10 -7.71
N TRP A 303 -7.97 -10.50 -8.67
CA TRP A 303 -8.12 -10.27 -10.11
C TRP A 303 -8.25 -11.64 -10.80
N HIS A 304 -9.05 -11.76 -11.86
CA HIS A 304 -9.17 -13.01 -12.65
C HIS A 304 -8.13 -13.13 -13.77
N ILE A 305 -7.31 -12.10 -13.95
CA ILE A 305 -6.06 -12.10 -14.73
C ILE A 305 -4.84 -12.01 -13.80
N THR A 306 -3.65 -12.27 -14.33
CA THR A 306 -2.36 -12.06 -13.67
C THR A 306 -1.91 -10.59 -13.72
N ALA A 307 -0.91 -10.22 -12.92
CA ALA A 307 -0.27 -8.91 -12.98
C ALA A 307 0.35 -8.62 -14.36
N ASP A 308 1.02 -9.64 -14.92
CA ASP A 308 1.64 -9.62 -16.25
C ASP A 308 0.60 -9.32 -17.36
N GLU A 309 -0.55 -9.99 -17.32
CA GLU A 309 -1.68 -9.74 -18.22
C GLU A 309 -2.29 -8.35 -17.99
N MET A 310 -2.45 -7.92 -16.73
CA MET A 310 -3.03 -6.61 -16.39
C MET A 310 -2.26 -5.47 -17.05
N GLN A 311 -0.94 -5.49 -16.99
CA GLN A 311 -0.08 -4.48 -17.61
C GLN A 311 -0.14 -4.52 -19.15
N LEU A 312 -0.19 -5.73 -19.74
CA LEU A 312 -0.38 -5.87 -21.18
C LEU A 312 -1.71 -5.26 -21.66
N GLU A 313 -2.80 -5.40 -20.89
CA GLU A 313 -4.09 -4.82 -21.25
C GLU A 313 -4.17 -3.30 -21.00
N VAL A 314 -3.55 -2.78 -19.94
CA VAL A 314 -3.39 -1.33 -19.73
C VAL A 314 -2.59 -0.71 -20.88
N HIS A 315 -1.48 -1.33 -21.30
CA HIS A 315 -0.75 -0.88 -22.48
C HIS A 315 -1.61 -0.99 -23.74
N THR A 316 -2.22 -2.14 -24.03
CA THR A 316 -2.92 -2.41 -25.29
C THR A 316 -4.14 -1.50 -25.48
N THR A 317 -4.93 -1.32 -24.43
CA THR A 317 -6.24 -0.66 -24.48
C THR A 317 -6.21 0.80 -24.04
N GLY A 318 -5.22 1.20 -23.23
CA GLY A 318 -5.17 2.51 -22.57
C GLY A 318 -6.23 2.71 -21.48
N VAL A 319 -6.91 1.66 -21.02
CA VAL A 319 -7.84 1.72 -19.87
C VAL A 319 -7.09 1.27 -18.62
N PRO A 320 -7.05 2.08 -17.54
CA PRO A 320 -6.37 1.71 -16.30
C PRO A 320 -7.10 0.57 -15.56
N PRO A 321 -6.41 -0.17 -14.68
CA PRO A 321 -6.99 -1.30 -13.98
C PRO A 321 -8.00 -0.80 -12.94
N ALA A 322 -9.29 -0.93 -13.24
CA ALA A 322 -10.38 -0.36 -12.44
C ALA A 322 -11.54 -1.33 -12.15
N CYS A 323 -11.36 -2.63 -12.43
CA CYS A 323 -12.29 -3.71 -12.10
C CYS A 323 -11.59 -4.82 -11.33
N MET A 324 -11.64 -4.77 -9.99
CA MET A 324 -11.33 -5.95 -9.18
C MET A 324 -12.46 -6.99 -9.36
N ASP A 325 -12.12 -8.26 -9.24
CA ASP A 325 -13.08 -9.35 -9.41
C ASP A 325 -13.80 -9.74 -8.12
N SER A 326 -13.04 -9.79 -7.02
CA SER A 326 -13.57 -10.03 -5.68
C SER A 326 -12.62 -9.47 -4.62
N LEU A 327 -13.11 -9.43 -3.38
CA LEU A 327 -12.32 -9.10 -2.19
C LEU A 327 -12.30 -10.32 -1.25
N LEU A 328 -11.12 -10.65 -0.71
CA LEU A 328 -10.86 -11.86 0.07
C LEU A 328 -10.44 -11.55 1.51
N ILE A 329 -10.90 -12.36 2.45
CA ILE A 329 -10.47 -12.32 3.86
C ILE A 329 -9.85 -13.67 4.20
N ASN A 330 -8.56 -13.68 4.55
CA ASN A 330 -7.74 -14.88 4.69
C ASN A 330 -7.77 -15.76 3.42
N GLY A 331 -7.72 -15.12 2.24
CA GLY A 331 -7.73 -15.79 0.93
C GLY A 331 -9.03 -16.50 0.58
N ARG A 332 -10.14 -16.09 1.19
CA ARG A 332 -11.49 -16.64 0.97
C ARG A 332 -12.44 -15.49 0.65
N GLY A 333 -13.17 -15.57 -0.47
CA GLY A 333 -14.09 -14.53 -0.92
C GLY A 333 -15.02 -15.04 -2.02
N ARG A 334 -15.70 -14.12 -2.74
CA ARG A 334 -16.58 -14.42 -3.90
C ARG A 334 -16.73 -13.20 -4.80
N GLN A 335 -16.97 -13.44 -6.08
CA GLN A 335 -17.49 -12.43 -7.00
C GLN A 335 -19.03 -12.37 -6.88
N TYR A 336 -19.56 -11.17 -6.68
CA TYR A 336 -20.99 -10.87 -6.57
C TYR A 336 -21.41 -9.88 -7.66
N CYS A 337 -22.34 -10.31 -8.52
CA CYS A 337 -22.78 -9.58 -9.71
C CYS A 337 -24.20 -9.05 -9.51
N HIS A 338 -24.35 -7.73 -9.52
CA HIS A 338 -25.66 -7.08 -9.36
C HIS A 338 -26.30 -6.76 -10.72
N ASP A 339 -27.58 -7.13 -10.89
CA ASP A 339 -28.35 -6.81 -12.10
C ASP A 339 -28.50 -5.29 -12.36
N ASN A 340 -28.34 -4.45 -11.33
CA ASN A 340 -28.50 -3.00 -11.43
C ASN A 340 -27.57 -2.24 -10.46
N TYR A 341 -26.33 -2.00 -10.88
CA TYR A 341 -25.36 -1.22 -10.09
C TYR A 341 -25.84 0.18 -9.72
N THR A 342 -26.64 0.84 -10.58
CA THR A 342 -27.25 2.17 -10.33
C THR A 342 -28.04 2.25 -9.02
N ALA A 343 -28.54 1.12 -8.51
CA ALA A 343 -29.31 1.03 -7.27
C ALA A 343 -28.45 0.77 -6.00
N VAL A 344 -27.17 0.39 -6.15
CA VAL A 344 -26.27 0.08 -5.02
C VAL A 344 -25.03 0.98 -4.94
N VAL A 345 -24.69 1.70 -6.01
CA VAL A 345 -23.60 2.70 -6.01
C VAL A 345 -23.91 3.93 -5.14
N GLN A 346 -22.86 4.58 -4.65
CA GLN A 346 -22.97 5.88 -4.01
C GLN A 346 -23.32 7.01 -5.02
N PRO A 347 -23.96 8.12 -4.59
CA PRO A 347 -24.39 9.18 -5.51
C PRO A 347 -23.26 9.80 -6.35
N VAL A 348 -22.05 9.93 -5.80
CA VAL A 348 -20.89 10.45 -6.54
C VAL A 348 -20.46 9.53 -7.69
N THR A 349 -20.61 8.22 -7.57
CA THR A 349 -20.37 7.27 -8.68
C THR A 349 -21.36 7.47 -9.83
N ASN A 350 -22.64 7.69 -9.54
CA ASN A 350 -23.62 8.06 -10.56
C ASN A 350 -23.32 9.44 -11.20
N ILE A 351 -22.82 10.40 -10.42
CA ILE A 351 -22.38 11.71 -10.93
C ILE A 351 -21.14 11.56 -11.83
N LEU A 352 -20.16 10.75 -11.44
CA LEU A 352 -18.96 10.47 -12.24
C LEU A 352 -19.33 9.81 -13.58
N LEU A 353 -20.23 8.82 -13.58
CA LEU A 353 -20.75 8.21 -14.82
C LEU A 353 -21.41 9.28 -15.72
N ALA A 354 -22.29 10.12 -15.16
CA ALA A 354 -22.97 11.16 -15.94
C ALA A 354 -22.01 12.24 -16.50
N GLN A 355 -20.99 12.61 -15.72
CA GLN A 355 -19.96 13.60 -16.10
C GLN A 355 -18.94 13.08 -17.12
N ASN A 356 -18.77 11.76 -17.23
CA ASN A 356 -17.80 11.10 -18.13
C ASN A 356 -18.50 10.28 -19.22
N SER A 357 -19.70 10.70 -19.63
CA SER A 357 -20.49 10.08 -20.70
C SER A 357 -19.86 10.17 -22.10
N ASP A 358 -18.77 10.93 -22.23
CA ASP A 358 -17.86 10.93 -23.38
C ASP A 358 -16.88 9.74 -23.41
N VAL A 359 -16.67 9.09 -22.26
CA VAL A 359 -15.86 7.87 -22.09
C VAL A 359 -16.75 6.63 -21.98
N GLN A 360 -17.80 6.70 -21.14
CA GLN A 360 -18.59 5.54 -20.74
C GLN A 360 -20.02 5.94 -20.36
N THR A 361 -21.02 5.27 -20.92
CA THR A 361 -22.45 5.64 -20.76
C THR A 361 -23.26 4.73 -19.83
N ARG A 362 -22.69 3.60 -19.41
CA ARG A 362 -23.24 2.66 -18.40
C ARG A 362 -22.11 2.01 -17.60
N PHE A 363 -22.40 1.44 -16.44
CA PHE A 363 -21.49 0.56 -15.72
C PHE A 363 -21.08 -0.68 -16.54
N SER A 364 -19.89 -1.23 -16.25
CA SER A 364 -19.53 -2.60 -16.65
C SER A 364 -20.36 -3.65 -15.89
N SER A 365 -20.28 -4.92 -16.29
CA SER A 365 -20.88 -6.05 -15.58
C SER A 365 -20.36 -6.25 -14.16
N LYS A 366 -19.19 -5.70 -13.83
CA LYS A 366 -18.57 -5.69 -12.48
C LYS A 366 -18.87 -4.39 -11.71
N GLY A 367 -19.65 -3.48 -12.28
CA GLY A 367 -20.03 -2.19 -11.67
C GLY A 367 -19.04 -1.04 -11.88
N CYS A 368 -18.00 -1.23 -12.70
CA CYS A 368 -16.87 -0.31 -12.78
C CYS A 368 -17.08 0.86 -13.76
N LEU A 369 -16.29 1.92 -13.55
CA LEU A 369 -16.15 3.10 -14.40
C LEU A 369 -14.68 3.36 -14.78
N SER A 370 -14.41 3.53 -16.07
CA SER A 370 -13.21 4.21 -16.53
C SER A 370 -13.43 5.72 -16.51
N LEU A 371 -12.48 6.46 -15.92
CA LEU A 371 -12.37 7.91 -16.11
C LEU A 371 -11.42 8.26 -17.28
N VAL A 372 -10.87 7.27 -17.98
CA VAL A 372 -9.90 7.44 -19.08
C VAL A 372 -10.53 7.03 -20.40
N ALA A 373 -10.39 7.89 -21.42
CA ALA A 373 -10.78 7.55 -22.78
C ALA A 373 -9.83 6.47 -23.34
N PRO A 374 -10.34 5.34 -23.87
CA PRO A 374 -9.52 4.25 -24.37
C PRO A 374 -8.73 4.64 -25.64
N LYS A 375 -7.69 3.86 -25.96
CA LYS A 375 -6.97 3.94 -27.25
C LYS A 375 -7.93 3.69 -28.42
N HIS A 376 -7.64 4.30 -29.57
CA HIS A 376 -8.49 4.20 -30.76
C HIS A 376 -8.72 2.75 -31.19
N GLY A 377 -9.99 2.35 -31.28
CA GLY A 377 -10.42 0.99 -31.64
C GLY A 377 -11.00 0.19 -30.47
N PHE A 378 -10.80 0.66 -29.23
CA PHE A 378 -11.35 0.05 -28.02
C PHE A 378 -12.55 0.85 -27.47
N ASP A 379 -13.41 0.17 -26.70
CA ASP A 379 -14.51 0.76 -25.93
C ASP A 379 -14.26 0.49 -24.44
N ALA A 380 -14.42 1.51 -23.59
CA ALA A 380 -14.08 1.43 -22.18
C ALA A 380 -14.84 0.31 -21.46
N ILE A 381 -16.12 0.10 -21.80
CA ILE A 381 -16.93 -0.92 -21.14
C ILE A 381 -16.52 -2.31 -21.62
N THR A 382 -16.32 -2.49 -22.92
CA THR A 382 -15.87 -3.76 -23.51
C THR A 382 -14.50 -4.18 -22.98
N VAL A 383 -13.59 -3.23 -22.72
CA VAL A 383 -12.31 -3.50 -22.07
C VAL A 383 -12.50 -4.00 -20.63
N LEU A 384 -13.30 -3.28 -19.83
CA LEU A 384 -13.64 -3.65 -18.45
C LEU A 384 -14.46 -4.95 -18.34
N ASP A 385 -15.19 -5.33 -19.40
CA ASP A 385 -16.05 -6.52 -19.47
C ASP A 385 -15.38 -7.73 -20.13
N GLU A 386 -14.29 -7.59 -20.90
CA GLU A 386 -13.74 -8.71 -21.70
C GLU A 386 -12.23 -8.94 -21.51
N TYR A 387 -11.46 -7.91 -21.13
CA TYR A 387 -9.99 -7.99 -21.00
C TYR A 387 -9.58 -8.07 -19.52
N PHE A 388 -10.14 -7.24 -18.66
CA PHE A 388 -9.96 -7.34 -17.20
C PHE A 388 -10.79 -8.48 -16.60
N GLY A 389 -10.37 -9.73 -16.85
CA GLY A 389 -10.95 -10.93 -16.23
C GLY A 389 -12.29 -11.40 -16.81
N GLY A 390 -12.73 -10.87 -17.96
CA GLY A 390 -14.03 -11.20 -18.55
C GLY A 390 -15.24 -10.67 -17.77
N LYS A 391 -16.45 -11.11 -18.12
CA LYS A 391 -17.70 -10.59 -17.53
C LYS A 391 -17.97 -11.16 -16.15
N CYS A 392 -18.57 -10.35 -15.28
CA CYS A 392 -18.93 -10.76 -13.92
C CYS A 392 -19.77 -12.05 -13.94
N GLN A 393 -19.35 -13.04 -13.18
CA GLN A 393 -20.02 -14.32 -12.96
C GLN A 393 -20.09 -14.60 -11.46
N ASN A 394 -21.29 -14.81 -10.92
CA ASN A 394 -21.46 -15.16 -9.50
C ASN A 394 -20.72 -16.46 -9.18
N THR A 395 -19.71 -16.41 -8.31
CA THR A 395 -18.93 -17.58 -7.91
C THR A 395 -19.42 -18.21 -6.62
N THR A 396 -18.84 -19.35 -6.21
CA THR A 396 -19.13 -19.98 -4.92
C THR A 396 -17.87 -20.64 -4.36
N ALA A 397 -17.34 -20.04 -3.30
CA ALA A 397 -16.27 -20.56 -2.46
C ALA A 397 -16.64 -20.42 -0.97
N PRO A 398 -15.90 -21.04 -0.04
CA PRO A 398 -16.04 -20.75 1.39
C PRO A 398 -15.73 -19.28 1.70
N ILE A 399 -16.35 -18.74 2.76
CA ILE A 399 -15.98 -17.45 3.36
C ILE A 399 -15.48 -17.68 4.79
N THR A 400 -14.65 -16.77 5.29
CA THR A 400 -14.08 -16.84 6.64
C THR A 400 -15.12 -16.60 7.73
N VAL A 401 -15.00 -17.32 8.85
CA VAL A 401 -15.80 -17.16 10.07
C VAL A 401 -14.89 -16.98 11.28
N TYR A 402 -15.21 -15.99 12.11
CA TYR A 402 -14.64 -15.80 13.44
C TYR A 402 -15.69 -16.21 14.48
N ASN A 403 -15.43 -17.28 15.24
CA ASN A 403 -16.43 -17.87 16.12
C ASN A 403 -16.43 -17.25 17.53
N ALA A 404 -17.19 -16.16 17.69
CA ALA A 404 -17.50 -15.54 18.97
C ALA A 404 -18.22 -16.48 19.93
N GLY A 405 -19.06 -17.39 19.43
CA GLY A 405 -19.80 -18.36 20.24
C GLY A 405 -18.88 -19.34 20.97
N ALA A 406 -17.82 -19.81 20.31
CA ALA A 406 -16.81 -20.68 20.89
C ALA A 406 -15.95 -19.93 21.92
N ALA A 407 -15.65 -18.65 21.68
CA ALA A 407 -14.96 -17.80 22.64
C ALA A 407 -15.80 -17.57 23.91
N LEU A 408 -17.08 -17.21 23.78
CA LEU A 408 -18.02 -17.08 24.90
C LEU A 408 -18.16 -18.41 25.67
N ALA A 409 -18.32 -19.53 24.97
CA ALA A 409 -18.37 -20.86 25.59
C ALA A 409 -17.07 -21.26 26.32
N ALA A 410 -15.93 -20.66 25.95
CA ALA A 410 -14.65 -20.78 26.64
C ALA A 410 -14.42 -19.71 27.73
N GLY A 411 -15.45 -18.95 28.10
CA GLY A 411 -15.41 -17.92 29.15
C GLY A 411 -14.69 -16.62 28.73
N ARG A 412 -14.73 -16.27 27.44
CA ARG A 412 -13.98 -15.13 26.87
C ARG A 412 -14.89 -13.97 26.49
N ARG A 413 -14.50 -12.77 26.93
CA ARG A 413 -15.26 -11.53 26.68
C ARG A 413 -14.75 -10.70 25.50
N TYR A 414 -13.56 -10.99 24.99
CA TYR A 414 -12.95 -10.27 23.86
C TYR A 414 -12.37 -11.22 22.81
N LEU A 415 -12.42 -10.80 21.54
CA LEU A 415 -11.58 -11.31 20.46
C LEU A 415 -10.59 -10.23 20.02
N SER A 416 -9.35 -10.62 19.71
CA SER A 416 -8.40 -9.76 19.03
C SER A 416 -8.33 -10.11 17.54
N LEU A 417 -8.59 -9.14 16.67
CA LEU A 417 -8.32 -9.27 15.24
C LEU A 417 -7.12 -8.42 14.84
N GLN A 418 -6.22 -9.03 14.05
CA GLN A 418 -5.06 -8.39 13.46
C GLN A 418 -5.37 -8.14 11.98
N ILE A 419 -5.92 -6.96 11.67
CA ILE A 419 -6.27 -6.58 10.30
C ILE A 419 -4.98 -6.16 9.61
N ILE A 420 -4.68 -6.84 8.52
CA ILE A 420 -3.55 -6.53 7.64
C ILE A 420 -4.13 -6.19 6.28
N ASP A 421 -3.87 -4.98 5.80
CA ASP A 421 -4.18 -4.59 4.43
C ASP A 421 -3.04 -5.03 3.50
N ALA A 422 -3.38 -5.85 2.52
CA ALA A 422 -2.49 -6.30 1.46
C ALA A 422 -3.23 -6.28 0.10
N GLU A 423 -4.17 -5.35 -0.08
CA GLU A 423 -4.74 -4.99 -1.40
C GLU A 423 -3.65 -4.43 -2.33
N THR A 424 -3.89 -4.33 -3.63
CA THR A 424 -2.89 -3.86 -4.62
C THR A 424 -3.32 -2.60 -5.36
N ASN A 425 -4.60 -2.24 -5.33
CA ASN A 425 -5.11 -1.10 -6.10
C ASN A 425 -5.78 0.01 -5.27
N TRP A 426 -6.78 -0.28 -4.41
CA TRP A 426 -7.59 0.77 -3.76
C TRP A 426 -7.62 0.66 -2.24
N TYR A 427 -7.81 1.80 -1.57
CA TYR A 427 -8.16 1.87 -0.16
C TYR A 427 -9.61 1.38 0.07
N SER A 428 -9.80 0.66 1.17
CA SER A 428 -11.07 0.03 1.54
C SER A 428 -11.46 0.32 2.99
N SER A 429 -12.59 -0.25 3.41
CA SER A 429 -13.08 -0.17 4.77
C SER A 429 -13.09 -1.51 5.49
N PHE A 430 -13.00 -1.42 6.81
CA PHE A 430 -13.26 -2.49 7.76
C PHE A 430 -14.33 -2.03 8.75
N SER A 431 -15.39 -2.82 8.91
CA SER A 431 -16.44 -2.63 9.91
C SER A 431 -17.12 -3.95 10.26
N ILE A 432 -17.82 -4.00 11.40
CA ILE A 432 -18.59 -5.17 11.81
C ILE A 432 -20.00 -4.69 12.14
N ASP A 433 -21.02 -5.24 11.46
CA ASP A 433 -22.40 -4.81 11.64
C ASP A 433 -22.82 -4.91 13.11
N ASN A 434 -23.44 -3.83 13.63
CA ASN A 434 -23.94 -3.72 14.99
C ASN A 434 -22.87 -3.97 16.09
N HIS A 435 -21.57 -3.77 15.80
CA HIS A 435 -20.47 -3.92 16.76
C HIS A 435 -19.57 -2.69 16.83
N ARG A 436 -19.20 -2.33 18.06
CA ARG A 436 -18.14 -1.36 18.38
C ARG A 436 -16.86 -2.12 18.70
N MET A 437 -15.73 -1.55 18.34
CA MET A 437 -14.41 -2.17 18.45
C MET A 437 -13.43 -1.19 19.08
N TRP A 438 -12.54 -1.66 19.94
CA TRP A 438 -11.41 -0.86 20.40
C TRP A 438 -10.25 -1.00 19.41
N LEU A 439 -9.92 0.07 18.70
CA LEU A 439 -8.61 0.19 18.04
C LEU A 439 -7.53 0.32 19.13
N VAL A 440 -6.51 -0.55 19.11
CA VAL A 440 -5.46 -0.60 20.14
C VAL A 440 -4.03 -0.55 19.61
N ALA A 441 -3.80 -0.84 18.33
CA ALA A 441 -2.51 -0.63 17.66
C ALA A 441 -2.70 -0.30 16.18
N VAL A 442 -1.73 0.41 15.61
CA VAL A 442 -1.64 0.80 14.19
C VAL A 442 -0.21 0.53 13.71
N ASP A 443 -0.04 -0.07 12.53
CA ASP A 443 1.24 -0.42 11.88
C ASP A 443 2.24 -1.23 12.76
N GLY A 444 1.78 -1.84 13.86
CA GLY A 444 2.62 -2.58 14.81
C GLY A 444 3.01 -1.78 16.07
N LEU A 445 2.50 -0.56 16.24
CA LEU A 445 2.69 0.27 17.43
C LEU A 445 1.39 0.40 18.21
N TYR A 446 1.42 0.20 19.53
CA TYR A 446 0.26 0.49 20.38
C TYR A 446 -0.12 1.97 20.31
N VAL A 447 -1.42 2.26 20.24
CA VAL A 447 -1.99 3.61 20.29
C VAL A 447 -2.86 3.77 21.54
N GLN A 448 -3.15 5.01 21.93
CA GLN A 448 -4.18 5.27 22.94
C GLN A 448 -5.53 4.71 22.45
N PRO A 449 -6.18 3.79 23.20
CA PRO A 449 -7.33 3.05 22.69
C PRO A 449 -8.52 3.93 22.33
N LYS A 450 -9.13 3.65 21.18
CA LYS A 450 -10.30 4.37 20.67
C LYS A 450 -11.41 3.40 20.32
N ILE A 451 -12.64 3.72 20.73
CA ILE A 451 -13.82 3.04 20.20
C ILE A 451 -14.05 3.50 18.77
N ILE A 452 -14.22 2.56 17.85
CA ILE A 452 -14.59 2.77 16.44
C ILE A 452 -15.69 1.80 16.01
N GLU A 453 -16.42 2.18 14.97
CA GLU A 453 -17.44 1.39 14.25
C GLU A 453 -17.08 1.24 12.76
N PHE A 454 -16.09 2.00 12.30
CA PHE A 454 -15.62 2.03 10.92
C PHE A 454 -14.14 2.46 10.88
N ALA A 455 -13.34 1.75 10.09
CA ALA A 455 -12.00 2.17 9.70
C ALA A 455 -11.90 2.21 8.17
N GLN A 456 -11.41 3.31 7.60
CA GLN A 456 -10.74 3.27 6.30
C GLN A 456 -9.28 2.88 6.56
N LEU A 457 -8.74 1.94 5.78
CA LEU A 457 -7.33 1.59 5.81
C LEU A 457 -6.62 2.12 4.56
N THR A 458 -5.40 2.59 4.77
CA THR A 458 -4.37 2.81 3.75
C THR A 458 -3.86 1.46 3.27
N ILE A 459 -3.56 1.31 1.97
CA ILE A 459 -2.95 0.06 1.47
C ILE A 459 -1.62 -0.19 2.20
N GLY A 460 -1.40 -1.43 2.64
CA GLY A 460 -0.23 -1.83 3.43
C GLY A 460 -0.26 -1.47 4.92
N ALA A 461 -1.24 -0.70 5.39
CA ALA A 461 -1.40 -0.39 6.81
C ALA A 461 -1.99 -1.57 7.60
N ARG A 462 -1.71 -1.61 8.91
CA ARG A 462 -2.22 -2.65 9.81
C ARG A 462 -2.95 -2.02 10.99
N ILE A 463 -4.02 -2.66 11.46
CA ILE A 463 -4.66 -2.28 12.73
C ILE A 463 -4.97 -3.51 13.58
N SER A 464 -4.73 -3.39 14.89
CA SER A 464 -5.17 -4.36 15.88
C SER A 464 -6.43 -3.84 16.56
N VAL A 465 -7.49 -4.65 16.58
CA VAL A 465 -8.76 -4.31 17.25
C VAL A 465 -9.16 -5.36 18.28
N MET A 466 -9.74 -4.91 19.38
CA MET A 466 -10.41 -5.75 20.37
C MET A 466 -11.93 -5.61 20.22
N ILE A 467 -12.61 -6.72 19.97
CA ILE A 467 -14.07 -6.80 19.83
C ILE A 467 -14.64 -7.32 21.15
N GLU A 468 -15.49 -6.54 21.81
CA GLU A 468 -16.22 -7.01 23.00
C GLU A 468 -17.42 -7.88 22.57
N LEU A 469 -17.55 -9.07 23.16
CA LEU A 469 -18.57 -10.06 22.81
C LEU A 469 -19.82 -9.90 23.68
N ASP A 470 -20.99 -9.97 23.03
CA ASP A 470 -22.29 -9.70 23.66
C ASP A 470 -23.23 -10.90 23.51
N GLU A 471 -23.48 -11.63 24.61
CA GLU A 471 -24.35 -12.81 24.63
C GLU A 471 -25.79 -12.51 24.16
N SER A 472 -26.28 -11.26 24.26
CA SER A 472 -27.62 -10.90 23.76
C SER A 472 -27.72 -10.99 22.23
N LYS A 473 -26.59 -10.95 21.53
CA LYS A 473 -26.48 -11.12 20.08
C LYS A 473 -26.33 -12.58 19.65
N ALA A 474 -26.32 -13.54 20.59
CA ALA A 474 -25.85 -14.90 20.32
C ALA A 474 -26.66 -15.71 19.29
N TYR A 475 -27.86 -15.24 18.94
CA TYR A 475 -28.73 -15.83 17.93
C TYR A 475 -28.56 -15.26 16.52
N GLN A 476 -27.53 -14.45 16.27
CA GLN A 476 -27.28 -13.75 15.00
C GLN A 476 -25.81 -13.88 14.57
N ASP A 477 -25.59 -14.15 13.28
CA ASP A 477 -24.28 -14.07 12.63
C ASP A 477 -24.13 -12.70 11.95
N TRP A 478 -23.02 -12.00 12.23
CA TRP A 478 -22.86 -10.59 11.83
C TRP A 478 -21.80 -10.43 10.72
N PRO A 479 -22.12 -9.75 9.60
CA PRO A 479 -21.13 -9.43 8.58
C PRO A 479 -19.97 -8.57 9.14
N ILE A 480 -18.76 -9.09 8.97
CA ILE A 480 -17.53 -8.30 8.97
C ILE A 480 -17.33 -7.83 7.53
N ARG A 481 -17.56 -6.55 7.28
CA ARG A 481 -17.59 -5.97 5.93
C ARG A 481 -16.22 -5.45 5.51
N PHE A 482 -15.84 -5.83 4.30
CA PHE A 482 -14.65 -5.41 3.60
C PHE A 482 -15.11 -4.74 2.30
N THR A 483 -15.42 -3.45 2.38
CA THR A 483 -16.05 -2.68 1.29
C THR A 483 -15.06 -1.70 0.67
N GLY A 484 -14.91 -1.74 -0.66
CA GLY A 484 -14.10 -0.78 -1.41
C GLY A 484 -14.70 0.63 -1.34
N LEU A 485 -13.87 1.64 -1.07
CA LEU A 485 -14.34 3.02 -0.84
C LEU A 485 -14.19 3.95 -2.06
N ARG A 486 -13.32 3.59 -3.02
CA ARG A 486 -13.11 4.40 -4.23
C ARG A 486 -14.36 4.36 -5.12
N ALA A 487 -14.86 5.52 -5.51
CA ALA A 487 -16.11 5.70 -6.26
C ALA A 487 -16.12 5.14 -7.70
N LEU A 488 -15.13 4.34 -8.12
CA LEU A 488 -15.00 3.79 -9.48
C LEU A 488 -15.67 2.41 -9.65
N GLN A 489 -15.77 1.58 -8.60
CA GLN A 489 -16.50 0.31 -8.62
C GLN A 489 -17.07 0.05 -7.21
N PRO A 490 -18.37 -0.30 -7.09
CA PRO A 490 -18.95 -0.74 -5.83
C PRO A 490 -18.64 -2.23 -5.61
N ILE A 491 -17.81 -2.55 -4.63
CA ILE A 491 -17.35 -3.92 -4.38
C ILE A 491 -17.25 -4.19 -2.87
N GLU A 492 -17.73 -5.36 -2.45
CA GLU A 492 -17.66 -5.79 -1.05
C GLU A 492 -17.41 -7.30 -0.94
N GLY A 493 -16.39 -7.65 -0.16
CA GLY A 493 -16.24 -8.98 0.44
C GLY A 493 -16.72 -8.97 1.89
N PHE A 494 -17.02 -10.14 2.45
CA PHE A 494 -17.33 -10.25 3.88
C PHE A 494 -16.90 -11.57 4.49
N ALA A 495 -16.66 -11.51 5.80
CA ALA A 495 -16.54 -12.65 6.69
C ALA A 495 -17.71 -12.60 7.68
N LEU A 496 -17.93 -13.65 8.48
CA LEU A 496 -18.94 -13.65 9.54
C LEU A 496 -18.30 -13.65 10.93
N LEU A 497 -18.76 -12.77 11.81
CA LEU A 497 -18.62 -12.91 13.26
C LEU A 497 -19.78 -13.77 13.74
N SER A 498 -19.56 -15.08 13.84
CA SER A 498 -20.60 -16.03 14.22
C SER A 498 -20.65 -16.25 15.72
N TYR A 499 -21.84 -16.14 16.30
CA TYR A 499 -22.07 -16.47 17.70
C TYR A 499 -22.53 -17.93 17.91
N ASN A 500 -22.68 -18.71 16.84
CA ASN A 500 -22.95 -20.14 16.94
C ASN A 500 -21.66 -20.92 17.24
N SER A 501 -21.51 -21.36 18.49
CA SER A 501 -20.33 -22.09 18.99
C SER A 501 -20.01 -23.41 18.27
N SER A 502 -20.92 -23.89 17.41
CA SER A 502 -20.73 -25.12 16.61
C SER A 502 -20.23 -24.89 15.17
N VAL A 503 -20.08 -23.63 14.73
CA VAL A 503 -19.58 -23.30 13.38
C VAL A 503 -18.05 -23.39 13.33
N GLY A 504 -17.50 -23.80 12.18
CA GLY A 504 -16.06 -23.84 11.94
C GLY A 504 -15.43 -22.45 11.70
N ASP A 505 -14.24 -22.45 11.12
CA ASP A 505 -13.56 -21.24 10.62
C ASP A 505 -14.09 -20.76 9.24
N THR A 506 -15.06 -21.51 8.69
CA THR A 506 -15.58 -21.37 7.34
C THR A 506 -17.06 -21.73 7.24
N VAL A 507 -17.76 -21.05 6.32
CA VAL A 507 -19.05 -21.50 5.78
C VAL A 507 -19.11 -21.29 4.26
N THR A 508 -19.94 -22.07 3.59
CA THR A 508 -20.26 -21.89 2.16
C THR A 508 -21.76 -21.59 2.01
N PRO A 509 -22.22 -20.35 2.25
CA PRO A 509 -23.61 -19.95 2.03
C PRO A 509 -24.01 -20.11 0.56
N SER A 510 -25.32 -20.12 0.24
CA SER A 510 -25.75 -20.00 -1.16
C SER A 510 -25.42 -18.61 -1.73
N ILE A 511 -25.68 -18.41 -3.03
CA ILE A 511 -25.55 -17.07 -3.65
C ILE A 511 -26.62 -16.13 -3.07
N ASP A 512 -27.86 -16.61 -2.92
CA ASP A 512 -28.98 -15.86 -2.35
C ASP A 512 -28.71 -15.47 -0.89
N ASP A 513 -28.20 -16.39 -0.07
CA ASP A 513 -27.77 -16.10 1.31
C ASP A 513 -26.64 -15.07 1.33
N GLY A 514 -25.69 -15.15 0.39
CA GLY A 514 -24.63 -14.17 0.22
C GLY A 514 -25.15 -12.76 -0.07
N PHE A 515 -26.09 -12.63 -1.01
CA PHE A 515 -26.77 -11.36 -1.26
C PHE A 515 -27.61 -10.90 -0.07
N ASN A 516 -28.22 -11.81 0.70
CA ASN A 516 -28.90 -11.46 1.94
C ASN A 516 -27.93 -10.83 2.96
N TYR A 517 -26.72 -11.36 3.17
CA TYR A 517 -25.71 -10.72 4.03
C TYR A 517 -25.20 -9.38 3.47
N LEU A 518 -25.03 -9.25 2.15
CA LEU A 518 -24.64 -7.99 1.50
C LEU A 518 -25.71 -6.90 1.58
N HIS A 519 -27.00 -7.26 1.55
CA HIS A 519 -28.11 -6.29 1.54
C HIS A 519 -28.75 -6.05 2.92
N ASN A 520 -28.66 -7.01 3.86
CA ASN A 520 -29.18 -6.85 5.22
C ASN A 520 -28.24 -6.01 6.10
N ARG A 521 -28.30 -4.68 5.94
CA ARG A 521 -27.41 -3.68 6.54
C ARG A 521 -27.82 -3.23 7.95
N ILE A 522 -28.14 -4.16 8.86
CA ILE A 522 -28.63 -3.82 10.20
C ILE A 522 -27.55 -3.08 10.99
N ASN A 523 -27.76 -1.78 11.23
CA ASN A 523 -26.79 -0.88 11.88
C ASN A 523 -25.39 -0.95 11.23
N SER A 524 -25.34 -1.05 9.90
CA SER A 524 -24.07 -1.05 9.17
C SER A 524 -23.47 0.34 9.06
N SER A 525 -22.17 0.46 9.30
CA SER A 525 -21.42 1.72 9.18
C SER A 525 -21.21 2.17 7.72
N VAL A 526 -21.38 1.28 6.74
CA VAL A 526 -21.06 1.52 5.32
C VAL A 526 -22.08 0.86 4.39
N THR A 527 -22.42 1.52 3.28
CA THR A 527 -23.23 0.93 2.19
C THR A 527 -22.38 0.14 1.20
N TYR A 528 -22.98 -0.76 0.42
CA TYR A 528 -22.27 -1.54 -0.61
C TYR A 528 -21.49 -0.65 -1.60
N GLY A 529 -22.01 0.54 -1.90
CA GLY A 529 -21.37 1.53 -2.75
C GLY A 529 -20.24 2.34 -2.09
N GLY A 530 -19.81 2.00 -0.87
CA GLY A 530 -18.74 2.68 -0.14
C GLY A 530 -19.16 3.98 0.57
N ALA A 531 -20.46 4.30 0.65
CA ALA A 531 -20.91 5.49 1.38
C ALA A 531 -20.93 5.22 2.89
N ILE A 532 -20.18 6.03 3.65
CA ILE A 532 -20.02 5.88 5.11
C ILE A 532 -21.15 6.59 5.84
N SER A 533 -21.68 5.99 6.91
CA SER A 533 -22.67 6.64 7.77
C SER A 533 -22.07 7.83 8.53
N THR A 534 -22.79 8.95 8.53
CA THR A 534 -22.45 10.15 9.32
C THR A 534 -22.69 9.97 10.82
N SER A 535 -23.37 8.90 11.24
CA SER A 535 -23.55 8.55 12.66
C SER A 535 -22.52 7.54 13.18
N ALA A 536 -21.74 6.90 12.30
CA ALA A 536 -20.76 5.89 12.70
C ALA A 536 -19.52 6.55 13.32
N ILE A 537 -18.96 5.93 14.35
CA ILE A 537 -17.70 6.36 14.96
C ILE A 537 -16.54 5.94 14.03
N GLN A 538 -16.17 6.84 13.12
CA GLN A 538 -15.10 6.63 12.14
C GLN A 538 -13.70 6.84 12.76
N TRP A 539 -12.74 5.99 12.38
CA TRP A 539 -11.33 6.17 12.73
C TRP A 539 -10.74 7.41 12.03
N ASN A 540 -10.31 8.40 12.82
CA ASN A 540 -9.51 9.54 12.35
C ASN A 540 -8.02 9.24 12.57
N GLN A 541 -7.34 8.80 11.50
CA GLN A 541 -5.93 8.43 11.49
C GLN A 541 -5.01 9.59 11.92
N SER A 542 -5.27 10.81 11.43
CA SER A 542 -4.47 12.02 11.73
C SER A 542 -4.56 12.47 13.19
N ALA A 543 -5.49 11.90 13.97
CA ALA A 543 -5.67 12.15 15.40
C ALA A 543 -5.18 10.99 16.28
N ASP A 544 -4.45 10.01 15.74
CA ASP A 544 -3.84 8.94 16.53
C ASP A 544 -2.69 9.43 17.39
N ILE A 545 -2.58 8.83 18.58
CA ILE A 545 -1.60 9.17 19.61
C ILE A 545 -0.92 7.85 20.00
N PRO A 546 0.40 7.70 19.77
CA PRO A 546 1.17 6.55 20.24
C PRO A 546 0.98 6.33 21.75
N PHE A 547 0.85 5.06 22.18
CA PHE A 547 0.67 4.70 23.59
C PHE A 547 1.98 4.87 24.39
N GLU A 548 3.08 4.34 23.87
CA GLU A 548 4.42 4.75 24.29
C GLU A 548 4.68 6.13 23.66
N PRO A 549 4.87 7.21 24.45
CA PRO A 549 5.03 8.55 23.90
C PRO A 549 6.22 8.62 22.93
N SER A 550 5.98 9.08 21.71
CA SER A 550 7.03 9.26 20.70
C SER A 550 8.14 10.13 21.28
N SER A 551 9.35 9.58 21.40
CA SER A 551 10.40 10.09 22.28
C SER A 551 10.90 11.49 21.87
N ALA A 552 10.23 12.53 22.37
CA ALA A 552 10.44 13.94 22.06
C ALA A 552 10.70 14.20 20.57
N VAL A 553 9.63 14.12 19.75
CA VAL A 553 9.69 14.42 18.31
C VAL A 553 10.46 15.73 18.09
N PRO A 554 11.57 15.72 17.34
CA PRO A 554 12.40 16.91 17.19
C PRO A 554 11.58 18.04 16.59
N THR A 555 11.64 19.23 17.20
CA THR A 555 10.81 20.38 16.80
C THR A 555 11.33 21.11 15.56
N TYR A 556 12.53 20.77 15.09
CA TYR A 556 13.19 21.30 13.90
C TYR A 556 13.62 20.13 13.00
N ALA A 557 13.88 20.41 11.72
CA ALA A 557 14.55 19.47 10.81
C ALA A 557 15.91 20.01 10.36
N ASN A 558 16.81 19.12 9.97
CA ASN A 558 18.08 19.45 9.33
C ASN A 558 17.99 19.42 7.80
N VAL A 559 17.05 18.63 7.27
CA VAL A 559 16.78 18.45 5.84
C VAL A 559 15.27 18.53 5.63
N THR A 560 14.82 19.31 4.65
CA THR A 560 13.48 19.19 4.09
C THR A 560 13.61 18.74 2.64
N LEU A 561 12.96 17.63 2.30
CA LEU A 561 12.79 17.16 0.93
C LEU A 561 11.37 17.52 0.45
N HIS A 562 11.26 18.04 -0.77
CA HIS A 562 9.97 18.21 -1.45
C HIS A 562 9.73 17.05 -2.40
N ALA A 563 8.49 16.59 -2.44
CA ALA A 563 8.04 15.44 -3.20
C ALA A 563 6.67 15.77 -3.80
N TYR A 564 6.52 15.63 -5.11
CA TYR A 564 5.34 16.12 -5.83
C TYR A 564 4.76 15.03 -6.70
N ILE A 565 3.54 14.59 -6.39
CA ILE A 565 2.85 13.56 -7.15
C ILE A 565 2.50 14.10 -8.52
N SER A 566 2.97 13.42 -9.56
CA SER A 566 2.53 13.68 -10.92
C SER A 566 2.33 12.39 -11.71
N GLN A 567 1.58 12.54 -12.80
CA GLN A 567 1.35 11.52 -13.81
C GLN A 567 1.86 12.12 -15.13
N GLY A 568 2.95 11.61 -15.69
CA GLY A 568 3.53 12.12 -16.95
C GLY A 568 2.84 11.56 -18.19
N SER A 569 2.20 10.40 -18.08
CA SER A 569 1.32 9.82 -19.10
C SER A 569 0.34 8.84 -18.44
N LEU A 570 -0.59 8.24 -19.20
CA LEU A 570 -1.51 7.23 -18.65
C LEU A 570 -0.81 6.15 -17.84
N ASN A 571 0.38 5.75 -18.27
CA ASN A 571 1.12 4.60 -17.76
C ASN A 571 2.49 5.03 -17.17
N VAL A 572 2.65 6.29 -16.74
CA VAL A 572 3.87 6.81 -16.08
C VAL A 572 3.49 7.79 -14.98
N TRP A 573 3.90 7.49 -13.75
CA TRP A 573 3.74 8.29 -12.53
C TRP A 573 5.11 8.64 -11.93
N GLN A 574 5.15 9.66 -11.07
CA GLN A 574 6.35 10.10 -10.36
C GLN A 574 6.01 10.73 -9.01
N ILE A 575 7.02 10.78 -8.13
CA ILE A 575 7.03 11.58 -6.89
C ILE A 575 8.24 12.54 -6.81
N ALA A 576 9.33 12.25 -7.53
CA ALA A 576 10.49 13.14 -7.71
C ALA A 576 10.40 13.90 -9.05
N GLU A 577 11.45 14.64 -9.44
CA GLU A 577 11.53 15.36 -10.73
C GLU A 577 11.39 14.43 -11.95
N GLN A 578 11.80 13.17 -11.81
CA GLN A 578 11.68 12.11 -12.80
C GLN A 578 11.02 10.84 -12.21
N PRO A 579 10.43 9.96 -13.05
CA PRO A 579 9.84 8.71 -12.62
C PRO A 579 10.90 7.60 -12.45
N MET A 580 10.68 6.63 -11.56
CA MET A 580 11.61 5.50 -11.34
C MET A 580 11.29 4.32 -12.29
N ASN A 581 12.15 4.03 -13.27
CA ASN A 581 11.96 2.86 -14.14
C ASN A 581 12.30 1.58 -13.38
N THR A 582 11.35 1.06 -12.60
CA THR A 582 11.51 -0.17 -11.82
C THR A 582 11.88 -1.34 -12.73
N VAL A 583 11.27 -1.45 -13.92
CA VAL A 583 11.51 -2.55 -14.87
C VAL A 583 12.98 -2.64 -15.30
N GLN A 584 13.66 -1.51 -15.54
CA GLN A 584 15.11 -1.52 -15.78
C GLN A 584 15.95 -1.55 -14.50
N ALA A 585 15.47 -0.99 -13.38
CA ALA A 585 16.19 -1.03 -12.12
C ALA A 585 16.35 -2.48 -11.61
N ASP A 586 15.29 -3.27 -11.71
CA ASP A 586 15.21 -4.70 -11.37
C ASP A 586 16.28 -5.58 -12.05
N GLU A 587 16.85 -5.11 -13.17
CA GLU A 587 17.86 -5.82 -13.96
C GLU A 587 19.31 -5.38 -13.71
N ARG A 588 19.53 -4.28 -12.97
CA ARG A 588 20.82 -3.60 -12.83
C ARG A 588 21.48 -3.83 -11.48
N ASP A 589 22.77 -3.51 -11.39
CA ASP A 589 23.56 -3.56 -10.15
C ASP A 589 22.85 -2.77 -9.03
N PRO A 590 22.50 -3.39 -7.89
CA PRO A 590 21.75 -2.71 -6.83
C PRO A 590 22.47 -1.48 -6.29
N VAL A 591 21.77 -0.35 -6.18
CA VAL A 591 22.40 0.96 -5.87
C VAL A 591 23.14 0.97 -4.53
N LEU A 592 22.64 0.23 -3.53
CA LEU A 592 23.31 0.01 -2.24
C LEU A 592 24.72 -0.59 -2.41
N PHE A 593 24.89 -1.51 -3.37
CA PHE A 593 26.17 -2.16 -3.65
C PHE A 593 27.08 -1.25 -4.46
N GLN A 594 26.55 -0.50 -5.43
CA GLN A 594 27.32 0.50 -6.18
C GLN A 594 27.86 1.62 -5.29
N LEU A 595 27.03 2.15 -4.38
CA LEU A 595 27.39 3.20 -3.42
C LEU A 595 28.44 2.77 -2.40
N THR A 596 28.54 1.46 -2.13
CA THR A 596 29.48 0.88 -1.16
C THR A 596 30.67 0.16 -1.81
N GLU A 597 30.86 0.31 -3.12
CA GLU A 597 32.02 -0.23 -3.84
C GLU A 597 33.30 0.58 -3.53
N GLU A 598 34.48 -0.04 -3.65
CA GLU A 598 35.73 0.72 -3.64
C GLU A 598 35.87 1.55 -4.94
N GLY A 599 36.43 2.76 -4.84
CA GLY A 599 36.64 3.64 -5.99
C GLY A 599 35.41 4.45 -6.46
N LYS A 600 34.21 3.85 -6.54
CA LYS A 600 32.99 4.54 -7.03
C LYS A 600 32.52 5.73 -6.18
N SER A 601 31.76 6.64 -6.76
CA SER A 601 31.10 7.76 -6.09
C SER A 601 29.62 7.83 -6.50
N LEU A 602 28.86 8.82 -5.99
CA LEU A 602 27.49 9.06 -6.46
C LEU A 602 27.49 9.58 -7.92
N GLU A 603 28.57 10.24 -8.35
CA GLU A 603 28.75 10.78 -9.70
C GLU A 603 29.03 9.68 -10.74
N ASP A 604 29.40 8.47 -10.30
CA ASP A 604 29.64 7.29 -11.15
C ASP A 604 28.38 6.42 -11.35
N ILE A 605 27.24 6.77 -10.74
CA ILE A 605 26.02 5.96 -10.75
C ILE A 605 25.04 6.48 -11.82
N ASP A 606 24.48 5.59 -12.62
CA ASP A 606 23.43 5.93 -13.59
C ASP A 606 22.09 6.17 -12.87
N THR A 607 21.83 7.43 -12.54
CA THR A 607 20.57 7.92 -11.95
C THR A 607 19.44 8.06 -12.97
N SER A 608 19.66 7.87 -14.28
CA SER A 608 18.65 8.16 -15.30
C SER A 608 17.38 7.29 -15.22
N MET A 609 17.47 6.14 -14.55
CA MET A 609 16.34 5.22 -14.31
C MET A 609 15.78 5.31 -12.89
N MET A 610 16.40 6.06 -11.97
CA MET A 610 16.05 6.04 -10.55
C MET A 610 16.38 7.37 -9.88
N PRO A 611 15.37 8.16 -9.44
CA PRO A 611 15.60 9.37 -8.66
C PRO A 611 16.19 9.01 -7.29
N LEU A 612 17.38 9.53 -7.02
CA LEU A 612 18.09 9.41 -5.75
C LEU A 612 18.07 10.76 -5.02
N SER A 613 17.76 10.76 -3.72
CA SER A 613 17.94 11.95 -2.89
C SER A 613 19.42 12.35 -2.81
N PRO A 614 19.73 13.63 -2.48
CA PRO A 614 21.04 13.97 -1.94
C PRO A 614 21.36 13.09 -0.72
N LYS A 615 22.65 12.85 -0.47
CA LYS A 615 23.08 12.10 0.72
C LYS A 615 22.66 12.81 2.00
N ILE A 616 21.92 12.11 2.85
CA ILE A 616 21.48 12.62 4.15
C ILE A 616 22.43 12.08 5.24
N PRO A 617 23.12 12.93 6.02
CA PRO A 617 23.99 12.46 7.10
C PRO A 617 23.24 11.68 8.18
N ASP A 618 23.90 10.69 8.78
CA ASP A 618 23.38 9.95 9.94
C ASP A 618 23.03 10.89 11.11
N GLY A 619 21.89 10.62 11.77
CA GLY A 619 21.35 11.44 12.85
C GLY A 619 20.63 12.73 12.41
N SER A 620 20.57 13.03 11.11
CA SER A 620 19.82 14.19 10.60
C SER A 620 18.32 14.02 10.86
N VAL A 621 17.63 15.06 11.31
CA VAL A 621 16.16 15.08 11.28
C VAL A 621 15.70 15.45 9.88
N VAL A 622 14.83 14.64 9.28
CA VAL A 622 14.35 14.80 7.90
C VAL A 622 12.85 15.05 7.90
N ASP A 623 12.42 16.12 7.22
CA ASP A 623 11.05 16.26 6.73
C ASP A 623 10.98 15.80 5.27
N ILE A 624 9.90 15.11 4.90
CA ILE A 624 9.47 15.00 3.50
C ILE A 624 8.08 15.63 3.39
N VAL A 625 7.98 16.70 2.59
CA VAL A 625 6.73 17.36 2.21
C VAL A 625 6.25 16.72 0.93
N ILE A 626 5.13 15.98 1.00
CA ILE A 626 4.55 15.24 -0.12
C ILE A 626 3.27 15.96 -0.56
N GLU A 627 3.23 16.46 -1.80
CA GLU A 627 2.11 17.19 -2.38
C GLU A 627 1.33 16.35 -3.40
N ASN A 628 0.00 16.32 -3.27
CA ASN A 628 -0.93 15.75 -4.24
C ASN A 628 -1.73 16.89 -4.93
N PRO A 629 -1.40 17.27 -6.17
CA PRO A 629 -2.06 18.40 -6.85
C PRO A 629 -3.53 18.10 -7.19
N PRO A 630 -4.35 19.15 -7.44
CA PRO A 630 -5.75 18.98 -7.82
C PRO A 630 -5.95 18.23 -9.15
N TYR A 631 -4.98 18.27 -10.07
CA TYR A 631 -5.12 17.73 -11.42
C TYR A 631 -3.91 16.89 -11.82
N SER A 632 -4.16 15.78 -12.52
CA SER A 632 -3.12 15.04 -13.26
C SER A 632 -3.13 15.45 -14.75
N ILE A 633 -2.08 15.08 -15.50
CA ILE A 633 -1.84 15.55 -16.88
C ILE A 633 -2.97 15.23 -17.87
N VAL A 634 -3.75 14.17 -17.58
CA VAL A 634 -4.92 13.78 -18.38
C VAL A 634 -6.15 14.67 -18.15
N GLY A 635 -5.98 15.79 -17.43
CA GLY A 635 -6.96 16.88 -17.31
C GLY A 635 -8.14 16.56 -16.39
N LYS A 636 -7.94 15.67 -15.42
CA LYS A 636 -8.95 15.24 -14.43
C LYS A 636 -8.39 15.33 -13.01
N SER A 637 -9.26 15.20 -12.01
CA SER A 637 -8.84 15.14 -10.60
C SER A 637 -7.76 14.09 -10.41
N ASN A 638 -6.71 14.41 -9.67
CA ASN A 638 -5.76 13.38 -9.24
C ASN A 638 -6.47 12.36 -8.33
N ALA A 639 -5.90 11.17 -8.20
CA ALA A 639 -6.36 10.15 -7.27
C ALA A 639 -5.84 10.42 -5.84
N PRO A 640 -6.49 9.88 -4.80
CA PRO A 640 -5.80 9.62 -3.54
C PRO A 640 -4.70 8.57 -3.74
N HIS A 641 -3.60 8.70 -3.02
CA HIS A 641 -2.47 7.76 -3.07
C HIS A 641 -2.04 7.34 -1.67
N PRO A 642 -1.90 6.03 -1.38
CA PRO A 642 -1.21 5.53 -0.20
C PRO A 642 0.30 5.55 -0.45
N PHE A 643 1.11 6.02 0.50
CA PHE A 643 2.57 5.94 0.47
C PHE A 643 3.10 5.03 1.55
N HIS A 644 4.24 4.39 1.27
CA HIS A 644 5.05 3.64 2.23
C HIS A 644 6.50 4.15 2.21
N LEU A 645 7.13 4.23 3.38
CA LEU A 645 8.57 4.46 3.53
C LEU A 645 9.21 3.23 4.16
N HIS A 646 10.20 2.65 3.47
CA HIS A 646 10.93 1.49 3.97
C HIS A 646 11.74 1.82 5.23
N HIS A 647 12.14 0.81 6.01
CA HIS A 647 13.01 0.90 7.20
C HIS A 647 12.54 1.80 8.37
N HIS A 648 11.48 2.60 8.24
CA HIS A 648 11.10 3.62 9.23
C HIS A 648 9.62 3.60 9.58
N HIS A 649 9.34 3.70 10.88
CA HIS A 649 8.13 4.36 11.36
C HIS A 649 8.43 5.86 11.49
N PHE A 650 7.74 6.70 10.71
CA PHE A 650 7.84 8.16 10.70
C PHE A 650 6.67 8.80 11.45
N TRP A 651 6.80 10.08 11.79
CA TRP A 651 5.75 10.91 12.37
C TRP A 651 4.99 11.68 11.29
N VAL A 652 3.67 11.55 11.23
CA VAL A 652 2.82 12.40 10.38
C VAL A 652 2.60 13.73 11.11
N ILE A 653 3.49 14.70 10.87
CA ILE A 653 3.50 15.96 11.64
C ILE A 653 2.52 17.01 11.11
N GLY A 654 2.02 16.89 9.88
CA GLY A 654 1.04 17.85 9.35
C GLY A 654 0.37 17.38 8.06
N GLN A 655 -0.90 17.74 7.89
CA GLN A 655 -1.68 17.50 6.66
C GLN A 655 -2.66 18.66 6.47
N ALA A 656 -2.82 19.17 5.25
CA ALA A 656 -3.89 20.12 4.91
C ALA A 656 -4.21 20.12 3.40
N SER A 657 -5.36 20.69 3.04
CA SER A 657 -5.75 20.90 1.64
C SER A 657 -5.05 22.11 1.01
N GLY A 658 -4.86 22.06 -0.31
CA GLY A 658 -4.08 23.03 -1.08
C GLY A 658 -2.61 22.60 -1.25
N SER A 659 -1.78 23.54 -1.70
CA SER A 659 -0.33 23.34 -1.92
C SER A 659 0.52 23.86 -0.76
N PHE A 660 1.75 23.37 -0.65
CA PHE A 660 2.71 23.75 0.38
C PHE A 660 3.62 24.91 -0.11
N ALA A 661 3.30 26.13 0.31
CA ALA A 661 3.90 27.36 -0.23
C ALA A 661 5.23 27.81 0.41
N TYR A 662 6.02 26.87 0.97
CA TYR A 662 7.23 27.16 1.76
C TYR A 662 8.34 26.14 1.44
N ASP A 663 9.59 26.50 1.68
CA ASP A 663 10.73 25.61 1.40
C ASP A 663 11.06 24.71 2.60
N THR A 664 10.67 25.11 3.81
CA THR A 664 10.82 24.31 5.03
C THR A 664 9.57 24.31 5.93
N VAL A 665 9.50 23.33 6.83
CA VAL A 665 8.49 23.30 7.91
C VAL A 665 8.66 24.47 8.89
N GLU A 666 9.89 24.93 9.14
CA GLU A 666 10.16 26.10 9.99
C GLU A 666 9.58 27.39 9.38
N GLU A 667 9.75 27.61 8.08
CA GLU A 667 9.11 28.73 7.36
C GLU A 667 7.58 28.65 7.42
N ALA A 668 7.02 27.47 7.17
CA ALA A 668 5.58 27.25 7.27
C ALA A 668 5.05 27.55 8.68
N GLN A 669 5.75 27.11 9.74
CA GLN A 669 5.43 27.44 11.13
C GLN A 669 5.49 28.95 11.40
N ASN A 670 6.53 29.63 10.92
CA ASN A 670 6.71 31.08 11.05
C ASN A 670 5.62 31.88 10.31
N ALA A 671 5.13 31.36 9.17
CA ALA A 671 3.97 31.89 8.46
C ALA A 671 2.62 31.52 9.10
N GLY A 672 2.62 30.68 10.15
CA GLY A 672 1.47 30.39 10.99
C GLY A 672 0.86 28.99 10.83
N VAL A 673 1.33 28.18 9.87
CA VAL A 673 0.89 26.78 9.67
C VAL A 673 1.10 25.97 10.96
N LYS A 674 0.19 25.02 11.22
CA LYS A 674 0.22 24.18 12.42
C LYS A 674 0.63 22.76 12.09
N PHE A 675 1.59 22.28 12.86
CA PHE A 675 2.12 20.92 12.83
C PHE A 675 2.02 20.35 14.24
N ASN A 676 1.85 19.03 14.36
CA ASN A 676 1.83 18.32 15.62
C ASN A 676 3.23 17.76 15.94
N PHE A 677 3.83 18.25 17.02
CA PHE A 677 5.05 17.69 17.62
C PHE A 677 4.78 17.05 19.01
N GLU A 678 3.53 17.09 19.47
CA GLU A 678 3.06 16.55 20.75
C GLU A 678 2.35 15.20 20.53
N ASN A 679 3.15 14.16 20.32
CA ASN A 679 2.70 12.80 19.99
C ASN A 679 1.88 12.69 18.68
N PRO A 680 2.42 13.15 17.53
CA PRO A 680 1.84 12.89 16.22
C PRO A 680 1.70 11.37 15.93
N PRO A 681 0.79 10.97 15.04
CA PRO A 681 0.68 9.59 14.56
C PRO A 681 2.03 9.07 14.08
N MET A 682 2.43 7.90 14.56
CA MET A 682 3.66 7.22 14.17
C MET A 682 3.29 5.99 13.33
N ARG A 683 3.71 5.98 12.06
CA ARG A 683 3.20 5.15 10.96
C ARG A 683 4.34 4.75 10.03
N ASP A 684 4.19 3.68 9.23
CA ASP A 684 5.06 3.41 8.09
C ASP A 684 4.37 3.58 6.72
N SER A 685 3.05 3.77 6.73
CA SER A 685 2.27 4.10 5.53
C SER A 685 1.24 5.22 5.80
N PHE A 686 0.86 6.03 4.80
CA PHE A 686 -0.19 7.05 4.94
C PHE A 686 -0.96 7.35 3.63
N ASP A 687 -2.23 7.75 3.73
CA ASP A 687 -3.04 8.24 2.59
C ASP A 687 -2.88 9.75 2.36
N ILE A 688 -2.76 10.17 1.09
CA ILE A 688 -2.88 11.57 0.67
C ILE A 688 -3.91 11.75 -0.44
N GLY A 689 -5.02 12.44 -0.12
CA GLY A 689 -6.07 12.79 -1.07
C GLY A 689 -5.68 13.91 -2.05
N PRO A 690 -6.42 14.10 -3.16
CA PRO A 690 -6.12 15.14 -4.14
C PRO A 690 -6.32 16.55 -3.61
N ASN A 691 -5.51 17.48 -4.12
CA ASN A 691 -5.42 18.88 -3.65
C ASN A 691 -5.11 18.96 -2.15
N ALA A 692 -4.05 18.28 -1.72
CA ALA A 692 -3.55 18.30 -0.34
C ALA A 692 -2.05 18.10 -0.28
N TRP A 693 -1.45 18.43 0.86
CA TRP A 693 -0.09 18.06 1.24
C TRP A 693 -0.10 17.25 2.53
N THR A 694 0.94 16.43 2.72
CA THR A 694 1.25 15.72 3.96
C THR A 694 2.75 15.83 4.23
N THR A 695 3.11 16.14 5.47
CA THR A 695 4.51 16.19 5.90
C THR A 695 4.78 15.05 6.87
N ILE A 696 5.74 14.21 6.51
CA ILE A 696 6.28 13.17 7.39
C ILE A 696 7.65 13.59 7.92
N ARG A 697 7.94 13.29 9.19
CA ARG A 697 9.24 13.54 9.84
C ARG A 697 9.83 12.25 10.37
N PHE A 698 11.12 12.02 10.14
CA PHE A 698 11.87 10.91 10.73
C PHE A 698 13.28 11.36 11.13
N VAL A 699 14.03 10.48 11.78
CA VAL A 699 15.47 10.69 12.05
C VAL A 699 16.24 9.75 11.14
N ALA A 700 16.96 10.33 10.18
CA ALA A 700 17.82 9.59 9.28
C ALA A 700 18.83 8.78 10.08
N ASN A 701 18.99 7.50 9.74
CA ASN A 701 19.88 6.61 10.47
C ASN A 701 20.75 5.76 9.54
N ALA A 702 21.97 5.53 10.02
CA ALA A 702 23.01 4.70 9.40
C ALA A 702 22.65 3.22 9.18
N HIS A 703 21.41 2.80 9.42
CA HIS A 703 20.96 1.44 9.12
C HIS A 703 20.34 1.31 7.72
N GLY A 704 19.64 2.32 7.22
CA GLY A 704 18.82 2.16 6.01
C GLY A 704 19.56 2.29 4.69
N ALA A 705 20.56 3.18 4.59
CA ALA A 705 21.51 3.35 3.48
C ALA A 705 20.93 3.74 2.10
N ALA A 706 19.95 2.97 1.60
CA ALA A 706 19.17 3.21 0.39
C ALA A 706 17.71 2.82 0.70
N VAL A 707 16.89 3.80 1.09
CA VAL A 707 15.52 3.61 1.57
C VAL A 707 14.52 3.94 0.48
N MET A 708 13.62 3.02 0.14
CA MET A 708 12.59 3.30 -0.86
C MET A 708 11.40 4.07 -0.24
N LEU A 709 10.94 5.11 -0.94
CA LEU A 709 9.65 5.78 -0.72
C LEU A 709 8.82 5.56 -1.98
N HIS A 710 7.63 4.96 -1.87
CA HIS A 710 6.80 4.67 -3.03
C HIS A 710 5.30 4.71 -2.73
N CYS A 711 4.51 4.91 -3.79
CA CYS A 711 3.07 4.68 -3.73
C CYS A 711 2.79 3.18 -3.57
N HIS A 712 1.95 2.79 -2.63
CA HIS A 712 1.58 1.39 -2.38
C HIS A 712 0.40 0.91 -3.24
N ILE A 713 0.08 1.66 -4.31
CA ILE A 713 -0.72 1.14 -5.43
C ILE A 713 0.26 0.47 -6.39
N ASP A 714 0.11 -0.83 -6.57
CA ASP A 714 1.01 -1.72 -7.31
C ASP A 714 1.24 -1.22 -8.75
N ASP A 715 0.15 -0.86 -9.44
CA ASP A 715 0.18 -0.26 -10.77
C ASP A 715 0.94 1.07 -10.81
N HIS A 716 0.82 1.92 -9.78
CA HIS A 716 1.51 3.21 -9.72
C HIS A 716 3.00 3.03 -9.39
N LEU A 717 3.37 2.06 -8.54
CA LEU A 717 4.75 1.66 -8.28
C LEU A 717 5.43 1.18 -9.57
N MET A 718 4.82 0.22 -10.29
CA MET A 718 5.32 -0.29 -11.57
C MET A 718 5.44 0.80 -12.64
N GLN A 719 4.55 1.79 -12.61
CA GLN A 719 4.57 2.95 -13.50
C GLN A 719 5.44 4.10 -12.98
N GLY A 720 6.23 3.91 -11.91
CA GLY A 720 7.34 4.80 -11.55
C GLY A 720 7.13 5.76 -10.38
N MET A 721 6.05 5.60 -9.62
CA MET A 721 5.70 6.44 -8.47
C MET A 721 6.54 6.13 -7.22
N ALA A 722 7.86 6.07 -7.40
CA ALA A 722 8.85 5.65 -6.41
C ALA A 722 10.14 6.47 -6.49
N THR A 723 10.98 6.33 -5.46
CA THR A 723 12.27 7.01 -5.31
C THR A 723 13.12 6.33 -4.24
N VAL A 724 14.43 6.61 -4.21
CA VAL A 724 15.33 6.11 -3.16
C VAL A 724 15.99 7.27 -2.40
N ILE A 725 15.92 7.21 -1.08
CA ILE A 725 16.49 8.16 -0.13
C ILE A 725 17.81 7.61 0.41
N LEU A 726 18.88 8.39 0.28
CA LEU A 726 20.24 7.99 0.64
C LEU A 726 20.61 8.42 2.06
N GLU A 727 19.99 7.82 3.07
CA GLU A 727 20.28 8.12 4.48
C GLU A 727 21.48 7.36 5.05
N GLY A 728 22.37 8.09 5.73
CA GLY A 728 23.50 7.52 6.46
C GLY A 728 24.53 6.76 5.61
N ILE A 729 24.40 6.76 4.28
CA ILE A 729 25.19 5.92 3.36
C ILE A 729 26.71 6.07 3.56
N ASP A 730 27.20 7.27 3.89
CA ASP A 730 28.63 7.53 4.14
C ASP A 730 29.18 6.88 5.43
N THR A 731 28.30 6.32 6.28
CA THR A 731 28.69 5.51 7.44
C THR A 731 28.87 4.03 7.11
N VAL A 732 28.32 3.55 5.98
CA VAL A 732 28.51 2.17 5.52
C VAL A 732 29.89 2.05 4.89
N PRO A 733 30.82 1.24 5.42
CA PRO A 733 32.17 1.15 4.87
C PRO A 733 32.17 0.64 3.43
N ARG A 734 33.12 1.12 2.62
CA ARG A 734 33.36 0.57 1.29
C ARG A 734 33.84 -0.89 1.39
N GLY A 735 33.40 -1.73 0.47
CA GLY A 735 33.67 -3.18 0.48
C GLY A 735 32.92 -3.97 1.55
N THR A 736 31.91 -3.39 2.22
CA THR A 736 31.17 -4.08 3.30
C THR A 736 30.47 -5.35 2.83
N PHE A 737 29.80 -5.32 1.68
CA PHE A 737 29.02 -6.45 1.19
C PHE A 737 29.89 -7.41 0.37
N SER A 738 29.86 -8.69 0.75
CA SER A 738 30.64 -9.74 0.10
C SER A 738 30.12 -10.03 -1.32
N SER A 739 30.95 -10.63 -2.17
CA SER A 739 30.55 -11.04 -3.53
C SER A 739 29.41 -12.06 -3.59
N LYS A 740 29.05 -12.69 -2.47
CA LYS A 740 27.83 -13.50 -2.31
C LYS A 740 26.55 -12.66 -2.49
N TYR A 741 26.60 -11.39 -2.09
CA TYR A 741 25.48 -10.44 -2.20
C TYR A 741 25.62 -9.55 -3.45
N THR A 742 26.83 -9.05 -3.71
CA THR A 742 27.02 -8.01 -4.75
C THR A 742 27.12 -8.58 -6.17
N ALA A 743 27.66 -9.79 -6.36
CA ALA A 743 27.79 -10.35 -7.70
C ALA A 743 26.42 -10.74 -8.29
N GLN A 744 26.24 -10.42 -9.57
CA GLN A 744 25.08 -10.85 -10.34
C GLN A 744 24.93 -12.38 -10.27
N PRO A 745 23.74 -12.94 -9.94
CA PRO A 745 23.54 -14.38 -9.78
C PRO A 745 23.89 -15.19 -11.03
N SER A 746 24.47 -16.38 -10.88
CA SER A 746 24.95 -17.19 -12.01
C SER A 746 23.88 -17.67 -13.00
N ASN A 747 22.62 -17.73 -12.57
CA ASN A 747 21.46 -18.03 -13.43
C ASN A 747 20.59 -16.80 -13.71
N PHE A 748 21.07 -15.59 -13.39
CA PHE A 748 20.44 -14.33 -13.76
C PHE A 748 20.29 -14.23 -15.28
N ARG A 749 19.22 -13.58 -15.73
CA ARG A 749 18.93 -13.31 -17.14
C ARG A 749 18.28 -11.95 -17.23
N LEU A 750 18.73 -11.15 -18.19
CA LEU A 750 17.97 -10.00 -18.66
C LEU A 750 16.65 -10.54 -19.25
N THR A 751 15.57 -10.07 -18.64
CA THR A 751 14.18 -10.15 -19.06
C THR A 751 13.80 -9.03 -20.04
N GLU A 752 14.79 -8.28 -20.57
CA GLU A 752 14.74 -7.50 -21.82
C GLU A 752 14.02 -8.19 -23.01
N ASN A 753 13.99 -9.53 -23.02
CA ASN A 753 13.36 -10.38 -24.04
C ASN A 753 12.01 -10.99 -23.58
N ASP A 754 11.55 -10.66 -22.37
CA ASP A 754 10.22 -11.05 -21.89
C ASP A 754 9.16 -10.13 -22.54
N PRO A 755 8.10 -10.67 -23.14
CA PRO A 755 7.07 -9.86 -23.80
C PRO A 755 6.38 -8.84 -22.88
N VAL A 756 6.27 -9.13 -21.58
CA VAL A 756 5.62 -8.24 -20.61
C VAL A 756 6.51 -7.05 -20.30
N GLN A 757 7.79 -7.29 -20.00
CA GLN A 757 8.74 -6.22 -19.73
C GLN A 757 9.05 -5.38 -20.97
N ALA A 758 9.13 -5.99 -22.15
CA ALA A 758 9.27 -5.24 -23.41
C ALA A 758 8.07 -4.29 -23.65
N VAL A 759 6.85 -4.71 -23.30
CA VAL A 759 5.64 -3.88 -23.38
C VAL A 759 5.58 -2.80 -22.29
N LEU A 760 6.07 -3.09 -21.08
CA LEU A 760 6.23 -2.10 -20.01
C LEU A 760 7.30 -1.04 -20.36
N GLU A 761 8.44 -1.45 -20.90
CA GLU A 761 9.48 -0.53 -21.37
C GLU A 761 9.01 0.28 -22.60
N GLU A 762 8.22 -0.29 -23.53
CA GLU A 762 7.57 0.50 -24.59
C GLU A 762 6.53 1.47 -24.00
N SER A 763 5.78 1.06 -22.97
CA SER A 763 4.87 1.93 -22.21
C SER A 763 5.63 3.12 -21.60
N TRP A 764 6.78 2.83 -20.97
CA TRP A 764 7.68 3.80 -20.38
C TRP A 764 8.27 4.77 -21.42
N GLN A 765 8.77 4.23 -22.53
CA GLN A 765 9.34 5.02 -23.62
C GLN A 765 8.30 5.87 -24.34
N THR A 766 7.06 5.40 -24.49
CA THR A 766 5.98 6.20 -25.11
C THR A 766 5.45 7.28 -24.15
N GLY A 767 5.38 7.00 -22.85
CA GLY A 767 5.04 7.99 -21.82
C GLY A 767 6.10 9.08 -21.64
N SER A 768 7.39 8.70 -21.60
CA SER A 768 8.52 9.63 -21.51
C SER A 768 8.73 10.45 -22.79
N ARG A 769 8.45 9.89 -23.98
CA ARG A 769 8.51 10.64 -25.26
C ARG A 769 7.31 11.55 -25.53
N SER A 770 6.34 11.65 -24.63
CA SER A 770 5.15 12.52 -24.79
C SER A 770 5.47 14.02 -24.88
N GLY A 771 6.69 14.42 -24.48
CA GLY A 771 7.20 15.78 -24.69
C GLY A 771 6.68 16.84 -23.72
N ILE A 772 5.99 16.43 -22.64
CA ILE A 772 5.43 17.32 -21.61
C ILE A 772 6.33 17.39 -20.37
N TRP A 773 7.52 16.78 -20.43
CA TRP A 773 8.49 16.73 -19.34
C TRP A 773 9.22 18.07 -19.16
N PRO A 774 9.77 18.35 -17.95
CA PRO A 774 10.75 19.41 -17.75
C PRO A 774 11.98 19.26 -18.66
N ALA A 775 12.86 20.25 -18.62
CA ALA A 775 14.18 20.13 -19.25
C ALA A 775 14.98 18.95 -18.67
N THR A 776 16.00 18.50 -19.40
CA THR A 776 16.91 17.43 -18.96
C THR A 776 17.46 17.72 -17.57
N VAL A 777 17.07 16.90 -16.59
CA VAL A 777 17.52 16.96 -15.19
C VAL A 777 19.03 16.75 -15.14
N ASP A 778 19.71 17.41 -14.21
CA ASP A 778 21.11 17.15 -13.92
C ASP A 778 21.22 15.76 -13.26
N PRO A 779 21.91 14.77 -13.86
CA PRO A 779 21.98 13.42 -13.29
C PRO A 779 22.64 13.37 -11.91
N THR A 780 23.38 14.41 -11.50
CA THR A 780 23.96 14.51 -10.15
C THR A 780 22.94 14.87 -9.06
N ASN A 781 21.73 15.34 -9.42
CA ASN A 781 20.69 15.74 -8.47
C ASN A 781 19.28 15.34 -8.94
N ALA A 782 19.08 14.06 -9.23
CA ALA A 782 17.84 13.49 -9.77
C ALA A 782 16.58 13.58 -8.84
N TRP A 783 16.71 14.16 -7.65
CA TRP A 783 15.61 14.47 -6.74
C TRP A 783 15.15 15.93 -6.84
N GLY A 784 16.10 16.87 -6.79
CA GLY A 784 15.89 18.29 -7.03
C GLY A 784 14.81 18.98 -6.19
N ASP A 785 14.04 19.87 -6.82
CA ASP A 785 12.81 20.46 -6.28
C ASP A 785 11.65 20.21 -7.27
N PRO A 786 10.89 19.11 -7.07
CA PRO A 786 9.88 18.67 -8.03
C PRO A 786 8.66 19.59 -8.07
N ARG A 787 8.53 20.60 -7.19
CA ARG A 787 7.48 21.63 -7.29
C ARG A 787 7.59 22.42 -8.60
N SER A 788 8.80 22.66 -9.09
CA SER A 788 9.05 23.37 -10.35
C SER A 788 8.48 22.61 -11.56
N ALA A 789 8.81 21.32 -11.66
CA ALA A 789 8.24 20.37 -12.61
C ALA A 789 6.71 20.26 -12.44
N GLY A 790 6.26 20.07 -11.20
CA GLY A 790 4.86 19.91 -10.82
C GLY A 790 3.97 21.08 -11.24
N HIS A 791 4.39 22.32 -10.96
CA HIS A 791 3.68 23.51 -11.39
C HIS A 791 3.63 23.66 -12.93
N SER A 792 4.69 23.28 -13.65
CA SER A 792 4.66 23.29 -15.12
C SER A 792 3.59 22.33 -15.65
N LEU A 793 3.55 21.10 -15.14
CA LEU A 793 2.58 20.06 -15.51
C LEU A 793 1.14 20.47 -15.12
N GLN A 794 0.97 21.00 -13.91
CA GLN A 794 -0.30 21.53 -13.41
C GLN A 794 -0.80 22.69 -14.27
N SER A 795 0.08 23.56 -14.79
CA SER A 795 -0.30 24.66 -15.68
C SER A 795 -0.83 24.14 -17.03
N VAL A 796 -0.20 23.10 -17.59
CA VAL A 796 -0.67 22.43 -18.82
C VAL A 796 -2.00 21.73 -18.58
N ALA A 797 -2.14 20.95 -17.50
CA ALA A 797 -3.39 20.28 -17.14
C ALA A 797 -4.54 21.29 -16.88
N SER A 798 -4.22 22.44 -16.27
CA SER A 798 -5.16 23.54 -16.05
C SER A 798 -5.56 24.20 -17.36
N ALA A 799 -4.61 24.48 -18.27
CA ALA A 799 -4.90 25.04 -19.58
C ALA A 799 -5.76 24.10 -20.45
N LEU A 800 -5.49 22.78 -20.40
CA LEU A 800 -6.28 21.75 -21.09
C LEU A 800 -7.69 21.62 -20.51
N SER A 801 -7.84 21.56 -19.19
CA SER A 801 -9.15 21.46 -18.53
C SER A 801 -9.99 22.74 -18.69
N VAL A 802 -9.38 23.93 -18.62
CA VAL A 802 -10.03 25.20 -18.97
C VAL A 802 -10.45 25.22 -20.44
N SER A 803 -9.59 24.76 -21.36
CA SER A 803 -9.95 24.64 -22.78
C SER A 803 -11.12 23.68 -23.02
N ARG A 804 -11.16 22.55 -22.30
CA ARG A 804 -12.27 21.58 -22.32
C ARG A 804 -13.55 22.18 -21.76
N ALA A 805 -13.48 22.92 -20.66
CA ALA A 805 -14.61 23.63 -20.06
C ALA A 805 -15.14 24.77 -20.95
N VAL A 806 -14.26 25.52 -21.63
CA VAL A 806 -14.63 26.53 -22.63
C VAL A 806 -15.26 25.87 -23.85
N ALA A 807 -14.75 24.73 -24.33
CA ALA A 807 -15.36 23.97 -25.41
C ALA A 807 -16.76 23.45 -25.04
N LEU A 808 -16.95 22.93 -23.82
CA LEU A 808 -18.25 22.52 -23.27
C LEU A 808 -19.21 23.72 -23.10
N GLY A 809 -18.70 24.88 -22.67
CA GLY A 809 -19.46 26.13 -22.61
C GLY A 809 -19.87 26.67 -23.98
N LEU A 810 -19.03 26.47 -25.00
CA LEU A 810 -19.30 26.83 -26.38
C LEU A 810 -20.28 25.86 -27.06
N THR A 811 -20.18 24.54 -26.83
CA THR A 811 -21.15 23.57 -27.37
C THR A 811 -22.51 23.67 -26.69
N THR A 812 -22.57 23.94 -25.38
CA THR A 812 -23.85 24.23 -24.69
C THR A 812 -24.45 25.57 -25.14
N ARG A 813 -23.64 26.62 -25.42
CA ARG A 813 -24.13 27.84 -26.09
C ARG A 813 -24.59 27.60 -27.54
N ALA A 814 -23.91 26.75 -28.30
CA ALA A 814 -24.34 26.36 -29.64
C ALA A 814 -25.66 25.57 -29.60
N ALA A 815 -25.82 24.63 -28.67
CA ALA A 815 -27.04 23.85 -28.49
C ALA A 815 -28.22 24.73 -28.03
N THR A 816 -28.01 25.65 -27.09
CA THR A 816 -29.07 26.57 -26.62
C THR A 816 -29.44 27.63 -27.64
N SER A 817 -28.50 28.14 -28.45
CA SER A 817 -28.82 29.03 -29.57
C SER A 817 -29.49 28.30 -30.75
N ALA A 818 -29.12 27.04 -31.02
CA ALA A 818 -29.84 26.19 -31.97
C ALA A 818 -31.28 25.91 -31.51
N ALA A 819 -31.48 25.60 -30.22
CA ALA A 819 -32.80 25.43 -29.62
C ALA A 819 -33.65 26.71 -29.70
N ALA A 820 -33.07 27.87 -29.36
CA ALA A 820 -33.75 29.16 -29.50
C ALA A 820 -34.16 29.46 -30.95
N THR A 821 -33.31 29.11 -31.92
CA THR A 821 -33.58 29.24 -33.36
C THR A 821 -34.69 28.27 -33.82
N ALA A 822 -34.75 27.06 -33.26
CA ALA A 822 -35.82 26.10 -33.51
C ALA A 822 -37.17 26.60 -32.97
N THR A 823 -37.20 27.12 -31.73
CA THR A 823 -38.42 27.73 -31.16
C THR A 823 -38.86 28.98 -31.92
N GLY A 824 -37.92 29.79 -32.42
CA GLY A 824 -38.22 30.95 -33.27
C GLY A 824 -38.85 30.58 -34.61
N ARG A 825 -38.49 29.43 -35.18
CA ARG A 825 -39.16 28.89 -36.39
C ARG A 825 -40.55 28.31 -36.10
N ALA A 826 -40.77 27.72 -34.92
CA ALA A 826 -42.09 27.24 -34.52
C ALA A 826 -43.10 28.36 -34.28
N ALA A 827 -42.65 29.52 -33.79
CA ALA A 827 -43.52 30.65 -33.43
C ALA A 827 -44.18 31.36 -34.64
N ASN A 828 -43.60 31.29 -35.84
CA ASN A 828 -44.10 31.98 -37.04
C ASN A 828 -45.20 31.20 -37.79
N ALA A 829 -45.79 30.16 -37.19
CA ALA A 829 -46.84 29.33 -37.78
C ALA A 829 -48.26 29.60 -37.23
N ALA A 830 -48.49 30.74 -36.57
CA ALA A 830 -49.81 31.25 -36.19
C ALA A 830 -49.87 32.77 -36.43
N GLY A 831 -50.99 33.29 -36.92
CA GLY A 831 -51.01 34.59 -37.62
C GLY A 831 -51.67 35.79 -36.90
N ALA A 832 -51.17 36.98 -37.27
CA ALA A 832 -51.79 38.31 -37.25
C ALA A 832 -52.12 39.00 -35.90
N GLY A 833 -51.61 40.23 -35.72
CA GLY A 833 -52.13 41.15 -34.69
C GLY A 833 -51.31 42.40 -34.31
N SER A 834 -51.33 43.46 -35.14
CA SER A 834 -50.91 44.84 -34.80
C SER A 834 -49.40 45.12 -34.57
N VAL A 835 -49.06 46.39 -34.30
CA VAL A 835 -47.73 47.00 -34.53
C VAL A 835 -47.22 47.75 -33.30
N VAL A 836 -45.95 47.54 -32.94
CA VAL A 836 -45.14 48.49 -32.16
C VAL A 836 -43.78 48.65 -32.85
N THR A 837 -43.41 49.89 -33.17
CA THR A 837 -42.17 50.23 -33.89
C THR A 837 -41.10 50.81 -32.96
N GLY A 838 -39.85 50.35 -33.12
CA GLY A 838 -38.65 51.13 -32.76
C GLY A 838 -37.87 50.70 -31.52
N ALA A 839 -36.91 49.78 -31.69
CA ALA A 839 -35.79 49.57 -30.76
C ALA A 839 -34.52 48.93 -31.40
N GLU A 840 -34.53 48.55 -32.68
CA GLU A 840 -33.41 47.84 -33.33
C GLU A 840 -32.28 48.79 -33.77
N SER A 841 -31.45 49.24 -32.82
CA SER A 841 -30.19 49.92 -33.13
C SER A 841 -29.08 49.80 -32.07
N SER A 842 -29.41 49.57 -30.80
CA SER A 842 -28.43 49.59 -29.70
C SER A 842 -27.64 48.28 -29.52
N VAL A 843 -28.30 47.12 -29.65
CA VAL A 843 -27.72 45.80 -29.28
C VAL A 843 -26.61 45.35 -30.24
N ALA A 844 -26.71 45.69 -31.53
CA ALA A 844 -25.74 45.28 -32.55
C ALA A 844 -24.36 45.97 -32.41
N ALA A 845 -24.32 47.15 -31.77
CA ALA A 845 -23.08 47.90 -31.58
C ALA A 845 -22.20 47.27 -30.47
N THR A 846 -22.79 46.98 -29.31
CA THR A 846 -22.09 46.35 -28.17
C THR A 846 -21.55 44.96 -28.52
N ALA A 847 -22.30 44.15 -29.26
CA ALA A 847 -21.86 42.82 -29.69
C ALA A 847 -20.57 42.85 -30.53
N ARG A 848 -20.42 43.86 -31.41
CA ARG A 848 -19.21 44.00 -32.25
C ARG A 848 -18.00 44.48 -31.46
N GLY A 849 -18.18 45.36 -30.47
CA GLY A 849 -17.11 45.84 -29.60
C GLY A 849 -16.48 44.71 -28.77
N VAL A 850 -17.30 43.86 -28.17
CA VAL A 850 -16.82 42.71 -27.37
C VAL A 850 -16.10 41.68 -28.23
N LEU A 851 -16.61 41.39 -29.44
CA LEU A 851 -15.97 40.42 -30.33
C LEU A 851 -14.61 40.91 -30.85
N ALA A 852 -14.47 42.21 -31.13
CA ALA A 852 -13.20 42.80 -31.52
C ALA A 852 -12.15 42.71 -30.39
N ALA A 853 -12.54 43.04 -29.15
CA ALA A 853 -11.63 42.95 -27.99
C ALA A 853 -11.13 41.51 -27.74
N LEU A 854 -12.02 40.51 -27.84
CA LEU A 854 -11.64 39.09 -27.71
C LEU A 854 -10.68 38.65 -28.82
N LEU A 855 -10.87 39.11 -30.06
CA LEU A 855 -9.95 38.81 -31.16
C LEU A 855 -8.58 39.46 -30.96
N SER A 856 -8.54 40.67 -30.39
CA SER A 856 -7.28 41.35 -30.04
C SER A 856 -6.47 40.60 -28.97
N LEU A 857 -7.12 40.04 -27.94
CA LEU A 857 -6.43 39.20 -26.95
C LEU A 857 -5.90 37.89 -27.58
N LEU A 858 -6.70 37.22 -28.42
CA LEU A 858 -6.29 35.98 -29.09
C LEU A 858 -5.07 36.17 -30.01
N ILE A 859 -4.98 37.30 -30.71
CA ILE A 859 -3.82 37.63 -31.55
C ILE A 859 -2.60 37.98 -30.69
N ALA A 860 -2.79 38.66 -29.55
CA ALA A 860 -1.69 38.96 -28.62
C ALA A 860 -1.09 37.69 -27.99
N SER A 861 -1.92 36.68 -27.65
CA SER A 861 -1.45 35.39 -27.12
C SER A 861 -0.75 34.49 -28.14
N ALA A 862 -0.77 34.83 -29.44
CA ALA A 862 -0.19 34.04 -30.51
C ALA A 862 1.18 34.56 -31.01
N ALA A 863 1.73 35.61 -30.38
CA ALA A 863 2.87 36.36 -30.90
C ALA A 863 3.99 36.61 -29.86
N GLY A 864 4.60 35.54 -29.37
CA GLY A 864 5.82 35.57 -28.55
C GLY A 864 5.70 34.81 -27.21
N PRO A 865 6.82 34.47 -26.55
CA PRO A 865 8.18 34.91 -26.85
C PRO A 865 9.00 33.92 -27.71
N LEU A 866 9.62 34.42 -28.77
CA LEU A 866 10.74 33.78 -29.46
C LEU A 866 11.82 34.83 -29.73
N LEU A 867 12.18 35.61 -28.70
CA LEU A 867 13.23 36.65 -28.79
C LEU A 867 13.76 37.12 -27.41
N VAL A 868 14.43 36.24 -26.64
CA VAL A 868 15.36 36.65 -25.57
C VAL A 868 16.60 35.75 -25.61
N LEU A 869 17.56 36.10 -26.48
CA LEU A 869 18.92 35.58 -26.46
C LEU A 869 19.84 36.55 -27.23
N ALA A 870 20.24 37.61 -26.55
CA ALA A 870 21.24 38.61 -26.95
C ALA A 870 21.76 39.33 -25.70
#